data_AF-A0A6I3F8D7-F1
#
_entry.id   AF-A0A6I3F8D7-F1
#
_cell.length_a   1.000
_cell.length_b   1.000
_cell.length_c   1.000
_cell.angle_alpha   90.00
_cell.angle_beta   90.00
_cell.angle_gamma   90.00
#
_symmetry.space_group_name_H-M   'P 1'
#
loop_
_entity.id
_entity.type
_entity.pdbx_description
1 polymer ?
#
loop_
_entity_poly.entity_id
_entity_poly.type
_entity_poly.pdbx_seq_one_letter_code
_entity_poly.pdbx_strand_id
1 'polypeptide(L)'
;MRLVQPFVMLPIQTDVAALVAEVMAIPENVWRPHPEGMPGNSALPLVAVGGDPEDDSVEGPMRPTPHLQGLPAIINVLAGLSALGCPIGRTRLMRIDIESEVKPHVDTNRYWWDHLRVHIPIVTDPAVEFAVEDSSVHMAAGECWVFDTWSRHRVVNPVNAPRIHLVVDTVGGAGFWTLIDRATGAIPADSPLPQLAQATSVAFETMNQPTVLPASEIDATLGAILRDYAEIDLDAAVELDSNLIPFRRSWKACWAHYGDNPNGFPAFAQLRDDALAIVAPSTATLGNGVEVAEAIRQLVIRPGLSNRAVASIGSAPTTAAPAATAPPEAATPGPLVAQLPQEDGNAAAAVAPAIPASPAQRATPEPIILDRPVFIVSSPRAGSTMLFEALGRAKEALTIGSESHQIFENIQPLRPSTRGWDSNRLTAEDVTPGVVNELSTAFVHRLKDREGNPVTPGSVVRMIEKTPKNALRIPFLAAAYPDAKFVYLFRDPRETVSSMLDAWRSARFVTYPDLPEWTGDRWSLLLTPGWRDLIGKSLPEIVATQWAVTTSTLLDDLEQLEADRWCVASYAALVADPDTELTRICSNLDLTWDHNTEGALPNSATTLEAPRAEKWERNAEELRKVWDIVDSVAARAHDVFAEPPTIKPSRTRSAEAVSVSLSNEPDGNIPTDFSSVFTGSFGAILQAANVSLAATTYQSGRLVLVRRDGDKVNTHLRFFPSPMGVAVQGSKLALGTKTTVWEFWNQQAAAKTIDPEGKVDACYMPRRGHVTGDVRIHDLAYDGAGELWAVATRFSCLVKFDREYSFSPQWRPPFISGLSADDRCHLNGMAMVEGKPRYVTVLGLTDTPNGWRDDKAAGGAILDVEGGAPVTVGLSMPHSPRWYDGKLWVLESGRGALCTVDVETGQVETVAILPGFTRGMSFVGQYAFIGLSKVRETVFDGLPITQTDTPRECGVWAVNIQTGEIAGFLRFEGTVSELFEVAILPGQQFPELVEPGAEATNDAFVLSDEALADVVRPAEPAK
;
A
#
# COMPACT_ATOMS: atom_id res chain seq x y z
N MET A 1 24.39 3.70 5.67
CA MET A 1 24.57 4.16 4.29
C MET A 1 25.16 3.00 3.51
N ARG A 2 24.62 2.72 2.32
CA ARG A 2 25.02 1.57 1.48
C ARG A 2 26.23 1.93 0.62
N LEU A 3 27.19 1.01 0.53
CA LEU A 3 28.33 1.13 -0.39
C LEU A 3 28.35 -0.09 -1.32
N VAL A 4 28.90 0.08 -2.52
CA VAL A 4 29.05 -1.03 -3.48
C VAL A 4 30.05 -2.08 -2.98
N GLN A 5 31.01 -1.66 -2.15
CA GLN A 5 32.02 -2.53 -1.54
C GLN A 5 31.92 -2.46 -0.01
N PRO A 6 32.15 -3.58 0.71
CA PRO A 6 32.06 -3.60 2.17
C PRO A 6 32.97 -2.59 2.86
N PHE A 7 34.20 -2.42 2.36
CA PHE A 7 35.18 -1.47 2.86
C PHE A 7 35.80 -0.70 1.70
N VAL A 8 36.06 0.59 1.92
CA VAL A 8 36.75 1.46 0.97
C VAL A 8 37.83 2.23 1.71
N MET A 9 39.09 1.97 1.35
CA MET A 9 40.23 2.77 1.82
C MET A 9 40.39 3.98 0.90
N LEU A 10 40.40 5.17 1.49
CA LEU A 10 40.61 6.41 0.77
C LEU A 10 42.09 6.77 0.75
N PRO A 11 42.60 7.36 -0.35
CA PRO A 11 44.00 7.79 -0.46
C PRO A 11 44.25 9.09 0.31
N ILE A 12 43.82 9.15 1.57
CA ILE A 12 44.01 10.25 2.51
C ILE A 12 44.98 9.75 3.58
N GLN A 13 46.09 10.47 3.75
CA GLN A 13 47.06 10.21 4.81
C GLN A 13 47.01 11.32 5.85
N THR A 14 47.18 10.95 7.11
CA THR A 14 47.17 11.87 8.25
C THR A 14 48.50 11.82 9.00
N ASP A 15 48.83 12.88 9.74
CA ASP A 15 50.00 12.89 10.62
C ASP A 15 49.68 12.09 11.89
N VAL A 16 49.91 10.78 11.82
CA VAL A 16 49.62 9.83 12.91
C VAL A 16 50.35 10.21 14.20
N ALA A 17 51.60 10.66 14.10
CA ALA A 17 52.39 10.99 15.28
C ALA A 17 51.78 12.18 16.04
N ALA A 18 51.31 13.20 15.31
CA ALA A 18 50.61 14.34 15.90
C ALA A 18 49.26 13.92 16.50
N LEU A 19 48.47 13.10 15.79
CA LEU A 19 47.19 12.60 16.29
C LEU A 19 47.34 11.74 17.56
N VAL A 20 48.34 10.86 17.62
CA VAL A 20 48.63 10.04 18.80
C VAL A 20 49.05 10.93 19.97
N ALA A 21 49.91 11.92 19.74
CA ALA A 21 50.34 12.85 20.79
C ALA A 21 49.16 13.62 21.41
N GLU A 22 48.21 14.08 20.58
CA GLU A 22 46.99 14.74 21.05
C GLU A 22 46.09 13.81 21.85
N VAL A 23 45.75 12.65 21.28
CA VAL A 23 44.84 11.70 21.92
C VAL A 23 45.38 11.20 23.26
N MET A 24 46.69 10.94 23.37
CA MET A 24 47.31 10.48 24.61
C MET A 24 47.44 11.59 25.67
N ALA A 25 47.29 12.86 25.29
CA ALA A 25 47.28 14.00 26.22
C ALA A 25 45.88 14.30 26.79
N ILE A 26 44.82 13.65 26.26
CA ILE A 26 43.44 13.85 26.71
C ILE A 26 43.26 13.26 28.12
N PRO A 27 42.76 14.04 29.10
CA PRO A 27 42.49 13.53 30.44
C PRO A 27 41.46 12.39 30.47
N GLU A 28 41.70 11.37 31.29
CA GLU A 28 40.80 10.20 31.35
C GLU A 28 39.36 10.56 31.75
N ASN A 29 39.17 11.59 32.57
CA ASN A 29 37.86 12.00 33.09
C ASN A 29 36.91 12.64 32.06
N VAL A 30 37.38 12.94 30.85
CA VAL A 30 36.51 13.45 29.78
C VAL A 30 35.97 12.34 28.88
N TRP A 31 36.55 11.13 28.96
CA TRP A 31 36.02 9.97 28.23
C TRP A 31 34.73 9.51 28.89
N ARG A 32 33.69 9.31 28.07
CA ARG A 32 32.38 8.85 28.52
C ARG A 32 32.19 7.39 28.12
N PRO A 33 31.46 6.58 28.91
CA PRO A 33 31.03 5.27 28.46
C PRO A 33 30.29 5.37 27.12
N HIS A 34 30.36 4.34 26.29
CA HIS A 34 29.60 4.30 25.04
C HIS A 34 28.10 4.51 25.33
N PRO A 35 27.36 5.34 24.55
CA PRO A 35 25.96 5.65 24.82
C PRO A 35 25.04 4.41 24.90
N GLU A 36 25.42 3.33 24.21
CA GLU A 36 24.69 2.05 24.23
C GLU A 36 25.14 1.10 25.35
N GLY A 37 25.99 1.56 26.27
CA GLY A 37 26.41 0.79 27.44
C GLY A 37 27.30 -0.42 27.13
N MET A 38 27.99 -0.42 25.98
CA MET A 38 28.89 -1.50 25.58
C MET A 38 30.11 -1.55 26.52
N PRO A 39 30.33 -2.66 27.26
CA PRO A 39 31.47 -2.79 28.17
C PRO A 39 32.80 -2.59 27.42
N GLY A 40 33.74 -1.87 28.04
CA GLY A 40 35.06 -1.59 27.46
C GLY A 40 35.04 -0.64 26.25
N ASN A 41 33.89 -0.03 25.93
CA ASN A 41 33.79 0.97 24.87
C ASN A 41 33.56 2.35 25.49
N SER A 42 34.36 3.33 25.08
CA SER A 42 34.22 4.73 25.51
C SER A 42 34.33 5.67 24.32
N ALA A 43 33.73 6.85 24.46
CA ALA A 43 33.75 7.85 23.42
C ALA A 43 33.96 9.25 23.99
N LEU A 44 34.63 10.09 23.20
CA LEU A 44 34.77 11.52 23.48
C LEU A 44 34.14 12.31 22.32
N PRO A 45 32.98 12.97 22.56
CA PRO A 45 32.37 13.84 21.56
C PRO A 45 33.20 15.10 21.27
N LEU A 46 33.54 15.27 19.99
CA LEU A 46 34.29 16.43 19.48
C LEU A 46 33.41 17.39 18.69
N VAL A 47 32.38 16.86 18.03
CA VAL A 47 31.32 17.63 17.36
C VAL A 47 29.98 16.98 17.73
N ALA A 48 29.09 17.78 18.29
CA ALA A 48 27.80 17.34 18.82
C ALA A 48 26.70 18.38 18.55
N VAL A 49 25.44 18.02 18.81
CA VAL A 49 24.31 18.94 18.66
C VAL A 49 24.48 20.13 19.60
N GLY A 50 24.46 21.33 19.05
CA GLY A 50 24.69 22.56 19.81
C GLY A 50 26.10 22.73 20.40
N GLY A 51 26.99 21.73 20.24
CA GLY A 51 28.34 21.74 20.80
C GLY A 51 28.38 21.28 22.26
N ASP A 52 27.29 20.66 22.73
CA ASP A 52 27.22 20.07 24.06
C ASP A 52 27.91 18.69 24.06
N PRO A 53 29.03 18.49 24.78
CA PRO A 53 29.72 17.21 24.84
C PRO A 53 28.91 16.11 25.56
N GLU A 54 27.85 16.47 26.28
CA GLU A 54 26.95 15.53 26.95
C GLU A 54 25.77 15.08 26.07
N ASP A 55 25.54 15.75 24.94
CA ASP A 55 24.44 15.49 24.02
C ASP A 55 24.84 14.46 22.95
N ASP A 56 24.31 13.24 23.09
CA ASP A 56 24.53 12.16 22.13
C ASP A 56 23.51 12.09 21.00
N SER A 57 22.58 13.04 20.94
CA SER A 57 21.59 13.12 19.86
C SER A 57 22.25 13.29 18.49
N VAL A 58 21.50 12.92 17.46
CA VAL A 58 21.89 13.03 16.05
C VAL A 58 21.11 14.11 15.32
N GLU A 59 20.08 14.70 15.95
CA GLU A 59 19.17 15.67 15.34
C GLU A 59 19.50 17.08 15.82
N GLY A 60 19.96 17.94 14.91
CA GLY A 60 20.19 19.36 15.20
C GLY A 60 21.51 19.90 14.66
N PRO A 61 21.75 21.22 14.79
CA PRO A 61 22.94 21.86 14.25
C PRO A 61 24.20 21.35 14.98
N MET A 62 25.13 20.80 14.21
CA MET A 62 26.40 20.27 14.68
C MET A 62 27.37 21.42 14.96
N ARG A 63 27.99 21.40 16.14
CA ARG A 63 28.95 22.42 16.58
C ARG A 63 30.12 21.78 17.31
N PRO A 64 31.31 22.40 17.28
CA PRO A 64 32.47 21.89 17.98
C PRO A 64 32.22 21.92 19.49
N THR A 65 32.58 20.83 20.19
CA THR A 65 32.57 20.80 21.65
C THR A 65 33.80 21.53 22.20
N PRO A 66 33.82 21.90 23.50
CA PRO A 66 35.01 22.47 24.13
C PRO A 66 36.25 21.56 23.99
N HIS A 67 36.07 20.24 23.91
CA HIS A 67 37.17 19.29 23.78
C HIS A 67 37.92 19.39 22.45
N LEU A 68 37.26 19.82 21.36
CA LEU A 68 37.90 19.96 20.05
C LEU A 68 38.88 21.15 20.01
N GLN A 69 38.66 22.20 20.80
CA GLN A 69 39.46 23.44 20.74
C GLN A 69 40.95 23.24 21.04
N GLY A 70 41.30 22.18 21.78
CA GLY A 70 42.68 21.83 22.14
C GLY A 70 43.36 20.81 21.23
N LEU A 71 42.75 20.42 20.11
CA LEU A 71 43.19 19.29 19.26
C LEU A 71 43.50 19.76 17.82
N PRO A 72 44.56 20.55 17.59
CA PRO A 72 44.87 21.14 16.29
C PRO A 72 45.12 20.12 15.16
N ALA A 73 45.72 18.96 15.44
CA ALA A 73 45.92 17.91 14.45
C ALA A 73 44.59 17.30 14.02
N ILE A 74 43.65 17.07 14.97
CA ILE A 74 42.29 16.64 14.63
C ILE A 74 41.55 17.73 13.84
N ILE A 75 41.65 19.00 14.23
CA ILE A 75 41.05 20.11 13.48
C ILE A 75 41.59 20.14 12.04
N ASN A 76 42.88 19.90 11.83
CA ASN A 76 43.47 19.84 10.48
C ASN A 76 42.87 18.71 9.64
N VAL A 77 42.62 17.54 10.24
CA VAL A 77 41.93 16.44 9.55
C VAL A 77 40.53 16.85 9.13
N LEU A 78 39.75 17.46 10.04
CA LEU A 78 38.40 17.93 9.75
C LEU A 78 38.38 19.02 8.68
N ALA A 79 39.34 19.95 8.72
CA ALA A 79 39.49 20.98 7.70
C ALA A 79 39.84 20.40 6.33
N GLY A 80 40.67 19.34 6.29
CA GLY A 80 40.98 18.60 5.07
C GLY A 80 39.74 17.92 4.47
N LEU A 81 38.91 17.29 5.29
CA LEU A 81 37.62 16.74 4.85
C LEU A 81 36.68 17.86 4.35
N SER A 82 36.61 19.01 5.04
CA SER A 82 35.86 20.17 4.55
C SER A 82 36.39 20.72 3.22
N ALA A 83 37.70 20.66 2.96
CA ALA A 83 38.29 21.03 1.68
C ALA A 83 37.84 20.10 0.53
N LEU A 84 37.46 18.86 0.83
CA LEU A 84 36.85 17.91 -0.11
C LEU A 84 35.34 18.12 -0.30
N GLY A 85 34.78 19.16 0.33
CA GLY A 85 33.37 19.50 0.31
C GLY A 85 32.55 18.79 1.37
N CYS A 86 33.16 18.12 2.35
CA CYS A 86 32.43 17.43 3.41
C CYS A 86 31.98 18.42 4.50
N PRO A 87 30.67 18.64 4.71
CA PRO A 87 30.22 19.22 5.97
C PRO A 87 30.46 18.20 7.09
N ILE A 88 31.02 18.66 8.20
CA ILE A 88 31.33 17.84 9.36
C ILE A 88 30.09 17.68 10.23
N GLY A 89 29.62 16.45 10.33
CA GLY A 89 28.57 16.03 11.22
C GLY A 89 29.09 15.60 12.57
N ARG A 90 28.38 14.65 13.18
CA ARG A 90 28.71 14.07 14.49
C ARG A 90 30.12 13.47 14.45
N THR A 91 31.00 13.89 15.35
CA THR A 91 32.41 13.48 15.35
C THR A 91 32.87 13.08 16.74
N ARG A 92 33.54 11.93 16.86
CA ARG A 92 34.06 11.42 18.15
C ARG A 92 35.42 10.76 18.00
N LEU A 93 36.14 10.71 19.12
CA LEU A 93 37.11 9.64 19.34
C LEU A 93 36.37 8.44 19.94
N MET A 94 36.51 7.27 19.32
CA MET A 94 35.92 6.02 19.79
C MET A 94 37.02 5.06 20.24
N ARG A 95 37.02 4.75 21.53
CA ARG A 95 37.96 3.86 22.19
C ARG A 95 37.32 2.50 22.49
N ILE A 96 38.01 1.43 22.11
CA ILE A 96 37.70 0.06 22.50
C ILE A 96 38.87 -0.45 23.33
N ASP A 97 38.60 -0.84 24.57
CA ASP A 97 39.59 -1.40 25.48
C ASP A 97 40.05 -2.79 25.02
N ILE A 98 41.10 -3.29 25.67
CA ILE A 98 41.65 -4.61 25.42
C ILE A 98 40.58 -5.68 25.71
N GLU A 99 40.55 -6.75 24.91
CA GLU A 99 39.60 -7.87 25.07
C GLU A 99 38.13 -7.45 24.99
N SER A 100 37.85 -6.34 24.29
CA SER A 100 36.49 -5.82 24.09
C SER A 100 36.08 -5.88 22.62
N GLU A 101 34.77 -5.90 22.38
CA GLU A 101 34.19 -5.97 21.05
C GLU A 101 33.01 -5.01 20.90
N VAL A 102 32.70 -4.71 19.64
CA VAL A 102 31.39 -4.20 19.22
C VAL A 102 30.70 -5.35 18.52
N LYS A 103 29.58 -5.78 19.09
CA LYS A 103 28.81 -6.94 18.60
C LYS A 103 28.26 -6.70 17.19
N PRO A 104 27.96 -7.78 16.43
CA PRO A 104 27.34 -7.67 15.11
C PRO A 104 26.04 -6.86 15.13
N HIS A 105 25.99 -5.74 14.42
CA HIS A 105 24.84 -4.84 14.32
C HIS A 105 24.75 -4.16 12.95
N VAL A 106 23.67 -3.40 12.73
CA VAL A 106 23.45 -2.54 11.57
C VAL A 106 23.07 -1.15 12.09
N ASP A 107 23.59 -0.09 11.48
CA ASP A 107 23.21 1.28 11.84
C ASP A 107 21.83 1.60 11.23
N THR A 108 20.77 1.60 12.05
CA THR A 108 19.38 1.76 11.57
C THR A 108 18.80 3.17 11.68
N ASN A 109 19.47 4.08 12.39
CA ASN A 109 18.98 5.46 12.52
C ASN A 109 19.03 6.19 11.17
N ARG A 110 17.99 6.98 10.86
CA ARG A 110 17.91 7.81 9.64
C ARG A 110 19.13 8.68 9.39
N TYR A 111 19.81 9.14 10.43
CA TYR A 111 21.03 9.91 10.29
C TYR A 111 22.08 9.15 9.45
N TRP A 112 22.36 7.89 9.77
CA TRP A 112 23.34 7.10 9.01
C TRP A 112 22.79 6.55 7.69
N TRP A 113 21.54 6.82 7.32
CA TRP A 113 21.04 6.46 5.99
C TRP A 113 21.75 7.24 4.88
N ASP A 114 21.99 8.54 5.12
CA ASP A 114 22.66 9.45 4.17
C ASP A 114 24.09 9.81 4.57
N HIS A 115 24.51 9.47 5.78
CA HIS A 115 25.85 9.79 6.27
C HIS A 115 26.79 8.59 6.16
N LEU A 116 27.96 8.87 5.59
CA LEU A 116 29.13 8.01 5.69
C LEU A 116 29.78 8.19 7.05
N ARG A 117 30.28 7.08 7.60
CA ARG A 117 31.10 7.09 8.81
C ARG A 117 32.56 6.92 8.41
N VAL A 118 33.33 8.00 8.51
CA VAL A 118 34.75 8.03 8.18
C VAL A 118 35.55 7.61 9.40
N HIS A 119 36.33 6.55 9.28
CA HIS A 119 37.22 6.02 10.31
C HIS A 119 38.67 6.38 9.99
N ILE A 120 39.33 7.04 10.94
CA ILE A 120 40.77 7.30 10.91
C ILE A 120 41.37 6.65 12.15
N PRO A 121 42.02 5.47 12.02
CA PRO A 121 42.66 4.79 13.13
C PRO A 121 43.83 5.62 13.64
N ILE A 122 43.86 5.94 14.94
CA ILE A 122 44.94 6.71 15.58
C ILE A 122 45.82 5.76 16.39
N VAL A 123 45.19 4.96 17.25
CA VAL A 123 45.83 3.88 18.00
C VAL A 123 45.13 2.59 17.60
N THR A 124 45.89 1.61 17.09
CA THR A 124 45.35 0.33 16.64
C THR A 124 46.45 -0.74 16.69
N ASP A 125 46.05 -2.01 16.76
CA ASP A 125 46.94 -3.18 16.72
C ASP A 125 46.57 -4.04 15.50
N PRO A 126 47.52 -4.66 14.78
CA PRO A 126 47.22 -5.55 13.64
C PRO A 126 46.24 -6.69 13.92
N ALA A 127 46.06 -7.07 15.18
CA ALA A 127 45.07 -8.06 15.60
C ALA A 127 43.63 -7.51 15.67
N VAL A 128 43.44 -6.18 15.60
CA VAL A 128 42.11 -5.56 15.53
C VAL A 128 41.45 -5.90 14.21
N GLU A 129 40.26 -6.46 14.30
CA GLU A 129 39.49 -6.95 13.15
C GLU A 129 38.18 -6.16 13.00
N PHE A 130 38.00 -5.51 11.85
CA PHE A 130 36.72 -4.97 11.42
C PHE A 130 36.10 -5.93 10.41
N ALA A 131 34.88 -6.40 10.68
CA ALA A 131 34.17 -7.31 9.78
C ALA A 131 32.84 -6.72 9.33
N VAL A 132 32.55 -6.80 8.04
CA VAL A 132 31.30 -6.44 7.38
C VAL A 132 30.88 -7.65 6.55
N GLU A 133 29.78 -8.30 6.91
CA GLU A 133 29.39 -9.62 6.38
C GLU A 133 30.56 -10.62 6.41
N ASP A 134 30.92 -11.18 5.25
CA ASP A 134 32.01 -12.15 5.07
C ASP A 134 33.38 -11.50 4.83
N SER A 135 33.44 -10.16 4.76
CA SER A 135 34.68 -9.41 4.55
C SER A 135 35.26 -8.91 5.86
N SER A 136 36.58 -8.91 5.97
CA SER A 136 37.28 -8.48 7.18
C SER A 136 38.59 -7.77 6.85
N VAL A 137 38.87 -6.67 7.56
CA VAL A 137 40.07 -5.85 7.39
C VAL A 137 40.65 -5.41 8.72
N HIS A 138 41.97 -5.25 8.75
CA HIS A 138 42.65 -4.41 9.73
C HIS A 138 42.80 -3.00 9.14
N MET A 139 42.31 -1.98 9.85
CA MET A 139 42.52 -0.58 9.48
C MET A 139 43.78 -0.08 10.19
N ALA A 140 44.85 0.21 9.44
CA ALA A 140 46.14 0.62 10.01
C ALA A 140 46.15 2.10 10.43
N ALA A 141 47.06 2.44 11.36
CA ALA A 141 47.16 3.79 11.89
C ALA A 141 47.42 4.84 10.79
N GLY A 142 46.60 5.89 10.76
CA GLY A 142 46.69 7.01 9.81
C GLY A 142 45.96 6.87 8.50
N GLU A 143 45.45 5.67 8.21
CA GLU A 143 44.61 5.43 7.04
C GLU A 143 43.23 6.08 7.21
N CYS A 144 42.52 6.25 6.11
CA CYS A 144 41.17 6.78 6.08
C CYS A 144 40.25 5.77 5.43
N TRP A 145 39.21 5.35 6.16
CA TRP A 145 38.30 4.29 5.74
C TRP A 145 36.85 4.73 5.81
N VAL A 146 36.04 4.24 4.88
CA VAL A 146 34.58 4.17 5.00
C VAL A 146 34.15 2.74 4.75
N PHE A 147 32.99 2.34 5.27
CA PHE A 147 32.45 1.00 5.09
C PHE A 147 30.92 1.02 5.02
N ASP A 148 30.33 -0.07 4.50
CA ASP A 148 28.88 -0.20 4.41
C ASP A 148 28.27 -0.40 5.81
N THR A 149 27.57 0.62 6.30
CA THR A 149 26.92 0.61 7.61
C THR A 149 25.50 0.03 7.58
N TRP A 150 24.95 -0.22 6.38
CA TRP A 150 23.67 -0.92 6.18
C TRP A 150 23.85 -2.45 6.15
N SER A 151 25.06 -2.93 5.94
CA SER A 151 25.45 -4.33 6.14
C SER A 151 25.77 -4.64 7.60
N ARG A 152 25.61 -5.91 8.00
CA ARG A 152 25.88 -6.35 9.36
C ARG A 152 27.38 -6.31 9.63
N HIS A 153 27.78 -5.59 10.66
CA HIS A 153 29.19 -5.35 10.96
C HIS A 153 29.53 -5.45 12.45
N ARG A 154 30.79 -5.82 12.74
CA ARG A 154 31.34 -5.99 14.09
C ARG A 154 32.80 -5.53 14.15
N VAL A 155 33.29 -5.27 15.36
CA VAL A 155 34.71 -5.04 15.59
C VAL A 155 35.19 -5.85 16.78
N VAL A 156 36.33 -6.52 16.64
CA VAL A 156 36.96 -7.28 17.73
C VAL A 156 38.33 -6.67 18.03
N ASN A 157 38.60 -6.34 19.29
CA ASN A 157 39.91 -5.90 19.76
C ASN A 157 40.54 -6.95 20.69
N PRO A 158 41.26 -7.95 20.16
CA PRO A 158 41.60 -9.14 20.93
C PRO A 158 42.76 -8.98 21.91
N VAL A 159 43.77 -8.10 21.71
CA VAL A 159 44.96 -8.02 22.60
C VAL A 159 45.81 -6.72 22.49
N ASN A 160 46.63 -6.46 23.53
CA ASN A 160 47.80 -5.56 23.65
C ASN A 160 47.61 -4.05 23.87
N ALA A 161 46.62 -3.39 23.27
CA ALA A 161 46.42 -1.95 23.44
C ALA A 161 44.95 -1.54 23.22
N PRO A 162 44.49 -0.43 23.84
CA PRO A 162 43.20 0.14 23.48
C PRO A 162 43.26 0.64 22.02
N ARG A 163 42.21 0.37 21.26
CA ARG A 163 42.04 0.90 19.91
C ARG A 163 41.32 2.24 20.00
N ILE A 164 41.83 3.28 19.35
CA ILE A 164 41.21 4.61 19.28
C ILE A 164 41.12 5.05 17.82
N HIS A 165 39.90 5.23 17.32
CA HIS A 165 39.65 5.82 16.00
C HIS A 165 39.02 7.20 16.15
N LEU A 166 39.44 8.15 15.32
CA LEU A 166 38.63 9.33 15.02
C LEU A 166 37.54 8.89 14.04
N VAL A 167 36.29 9.12 14.44
CA VAL A 167 35.09 8.76 13.68
C VAL A 167 34.35 10.03 13.33
N VAL A 168 34.21 10.31 12.03
CA VAL A 168 33.61 11.53 11.50
C VAL A 168 32.41 11.14 10.63
N ASP A 169 31.20 11.53 11.04
CA ASP A 169 30.01 11.37 10.21
C ASP A 169 29.92 12.54 9.21
N THR A 170 29.64 12.25 7.94
CA THR A 170 29.43 13.27 6.88
C THR A 170 28.58 12.72 5.73
N VAL A 171 27.77 13.57 5.09
CA VAL A 171 27.12 13.25 3.80
C VAL A 171 28.12 13.26 2.62
N GLY A 172 29.35 13.70 2.86
CA GLY A 172 30.38 13.86 1.84
C GLY A 172 30.21 15.14 1.00
N GLY A 173 31.09 15.28 0.02
CA GLY A 173 31.05 16.34 -0.99
C GLY A 173 31.62 15.82 -2.30
N ALA A 174 31.49 16.58 -3.40
CA ALA A 174 31.90 16.12 -4.72
C ALA A 174 33.36 15.61 -4.77
N GLY A 175 34.28 16.29 -4.06
CA GLY A 175 35.68 15.86 -3.98
C GLY A 175 35.84 14.54 -3.23
N PHE A 176 35.13 14.38 -2.11
CA PHE A 176 35.17 13.16 -1.30
C PHE A 176 34.58 11.96 -2.05
N TRP A 177 33.43 12.14 -2.70
CA TRP A 177 32.80 11.10 -3.53
C TRP A 177 33.69 10.70 -4.72
N THR A 178 34.41 11.64 -5.33
CA THR A 178 35.41 11.33 -6.37
C THR A 178 36.50 10.37 -5.84
N LEU A 179 36.92 10.50 -4.57
CA LEU A 179 37.89 9.58 -3.97
C LEU A 179 37.30 8.18 -3.76
N ILE A 180 36.04 8.09 -3.33
CA ILE A 180 35.31 6.81 -3.18
C ILE A 180 35.14 6.14 -4.54
N ASP A 181 34.66 6.87 -5.55
CA ASP A 181 34.43 6.35 -6.89
C ASP A 181 35.73 5.82 -7.52
N ARG A 182 36.84 6.51 -7.28
CA ARG A 182 38.16 6.06 -7.74
C ARG A 182 38.65 4.82 -6.99
N ALA A 183 38.48 4.78 -5.67
CA ALA A 183 38.90 3.65 -4.84
C ALA A 183 38.08 2.37 -5.13
N THR A 184 36.81 2.54 -5.48
CA THR A 184 35.90 1.43 -5.86
C THR A 184 36.00 1.02 -7.33
N GLY A 185 36.67 1.83 -8.16
CA GLY A 185 36.83 1.59 -9.60
C GLY A 185 35.63 2.04 -10.44
N ALA A 186 34.69 2.80 -9.87
CA ALA A 186 33.59 3.41 -10.60
C ALA A 186 34.06 4.48 -11.61
N ILE A 187 35.23 5.10 -11.36
CA ILE A 187 35.95 5.94 -12.33
C ILE A 187 37.38 5.44 -12.54
N PRO A 188 38.02 5.74 -13.70
CA PRO A 188 39.38 5.30 -14.00
C PRO A 188 40.40 5.72 -12.92
N ALA A 189 41.36 4.84 -12.65
CA ALA A 189 42.38 5.06 -11.61
C ALA A 189 43.34 6.24 -11.89
N ASP A 190 43.36 6.75 -13.12
CA ASP A 190 44.12 7.93 -13.55
C ASP A 190 43.29 9.24 -13.52
N SER A 191 42.01 9.17 -13.12
CA SER A 191 41.16 10.34 -12.94
C SER A 191 41.81 11.35 -12.00
N PRO A 192 41.76 12.67 -12.31
CA PRO A 192 42.43 13.70 -11.54
C PRO A 192 41.94 13.69 -10.08
N LEU A 193 42.87 13.73 -9.13
CA LEU A 193 42.52 13.85 -7.72
C LEU A 193 41.93 15.26 -7.46
N PRO A 194 40.96 15.37 -6.52
CA PRO A 194 40.48 16.66 -6.06
C PRO A 194 41.66 17.52 -5.57
N GLN A 195 41.74 18.76 -6.04
CA GLN A 195 42.75 19.69 -5.57
C GLN A 195 42.35 20.19 -4.18
N LEU A 196 43.05 19.74 -3.15
CA LEU A 196 42.86 20.22 -1.79
C LEU A 196 43.32 21.67 -1.69
N ALA A 197 42.38 22.60 -1.58
CA ALA A 197 42.71 23.94 -1.10
C ALA A 197 43.21 23.84 0.35
N GLN A 198 44.14 24.70 0.76
CA GLN A 198 44.46 24.87 2.18
C GLN A 198 43.23 25.47 2.89
N ALA A 199 42.32 24.60 3.33
CA ALA A 199 41.19 25.01 4.15
C ALA A 199 41.68 25.25 5.58
N THR A 200 41.47 26.47 6.08
CA THR A 200 41.75 26.84 7.47
C THR A 200 40.48 26.84 8.34
N SER A 201 39.32 26.50 7.77
CA SER A 201 38.02 26.52 8.44
C SER A 201 37.29 25.20 8.25
N VAL A 202 36.71 24.68 9.34
CA VAL A 202 35.86 23.50 9.33
C VAL A 202 34.41 23.92 9.08
N ALA A 203 33.78 23.34 8.08
CA ALA A 203 32.35 23.53 7.80
C ALA A 203 31.56 22.48 8.58
N PHE A 204 30.61 22.89 9.42
CA PHE A 204 29.77 21.98 10.19
C PHE A 204 28.34 21.89 9.61
N GLU A 205 27.69 20.76 9.80
CA GLU A 205 26.28 20.59 9.45
C GLU A 205 25.39 21.54 10.27
N THR A 206 24.65 22.41 9.59
CA THR A 206 23.67 23.30 10.24
C THR A 206 22.25 22.75 10.20
N MET A 207 21.99 21.87 9.23
CA MET A 207 20.74 21.16 9.01
C MET A 207 21.10 19.75 8.61
N ASN A 208 20.84 18.78 9.48
CA ASN A 208 21.18 17.37 9.25
C ASN A 208 19.95 16.46 9.22
N GLN A 209 18.77 17.00 9.52
CA GLN A 209 17.48 16.36 9.37
C GLN A 209 16.41 17.44 9.16
N PRO A 210 15.44 17.24 8.25
CA PRO A 210 14.37 18.21 8.03
C PRO A 210 13.37 18.20 9.21
N THR A 211 12.69 19.33 9.41
CA THR A 211 11.66 19.47 10.46
C THR A 211 10.46 18.55 10.22
N VAL A 212 10.06 18.42 8.95
CA VAL A 212 9.08 17.46 8.43
C VAL A 212 9.76 16.76 7.25
N LEU A 213 9.70 15.44 7.19
CA LEU A 213 10.32 14.68 6.11
C LEU A 213 9.56 14.92 4.78
N PRO A 214 10.24 15.37 3.70
CA PRO A 214 9.60 15.57 2.41
C PRO A 214 8.95 14.30 1.88
N ALA A 215 7.79 14.42 1.24
CA ALA A 215 7.06 13.28 0.70
C ALA A 215 7.88 12.45 -0.31
N SER A 216 8.76 13.08 -1.10
CA SER A 216 9.66 12.40 -2.02
C SER A 216 10.70 11.54 -1.32
N GLU A 217 11.14 11.94 -0.14
CA GLU A 217 12.14 11.23 0.67
C GLU A 217 11.51 10.04 1.39
N ILE A 218 10.26 10.17 1.85
CA ILE A 218 9.44 9.05 2.31
C ILE A 218 9.26 8.01 1.19
N ASP A 219 8.86 8.46 0.00
CA ASP A 219 8.66 7.58 -1.16
C ASP A 219 9.95 6.84 -1.55
N ALA A 220 11.09 7.54 -1.57
CA ALA A 220 12.38 6.95 -1.93
C ALA A 220 12.87 5.93 -0.90
N THR A 221 12.79 6.27 0.39
CA THR A 221 13.25 5.43 1.50
C THR A 221 12.35 4.20 1.66
N LEU A 222 11.01 4.36 1.66
CA LEU A 222 10.08 3.22 1.67
C LEU A 222 10.30 2.32 0.46
N GLY A 223 10.46 2.90 -0.73
CA GLY A 223 10.72 2.13 -1.95
C GLY A 223 12.01 1.31 -1.86
N ALA A 224 13.06 1.82 -1.20
CA ALA A 224 14.30 1.06 -0.98
C ALA A 224 14.08 -0.11 -0.02
N ILE A 225 13.43 0.12 1.12
CA ILE A 225 13.12 -0.93 2.10
C ILE A 225 12.23 -2.02 1.50
N LEU A 226 11.20 -1.63 0.75
CA LEU A 226 10.26 -2.56 0.12
C LEU A 226 10.91 -3.37 -1.00
N ARG A 227 11.87 -2.81 -1.73
CA ARG A 227 12.67 -3.58 -2.70
C ARG A 227 13.51 -4.65 -2.01
N ASP A 228 14.23 -4.27 -0.94
CA ASP A 228 15.01 -5.25 -0.15
C ASP A 228 14.09 -6.31 0.47
N TYR A 229 12.88 -5.93 0.90
CA TYR A 229 11.92 -6.90 1.42
C TYR A 229 11.38 -7.84 0.34
N ALA A 230 11.12 -7.32 -0.87
CA ALA A 230 10.64 -8.10 -2.00
C ALA A 230 11.65 -9.14 -2.50
N GLU A 231 12.95 -8.96 -2.24
CA GLU A 231 13.97 -9.99 -2.49
C GLU A 231 13.81 -11.22 -1.58
N ILE A 232 13.09 -11.07 -0.47
CA ILE A 232 12.86 -12.12 0.55
C ILE A 232 11.44 -12.67 0.44
N ASP A 233 10.46 -11.77 0.38
CA ASP A 233 9.03 -12.07 0.32
C ASP A 233 8.29 -11.00 -0.49
N LEU A 234 8.12 -11.28 -1.78
CA LEU A 234 7.49 -10.36 -2.74
C LEU A 234 6.04 -10.06 -2.37
N ASP A 235 5.26 -11.06 -1.98
CA ASP A 235 3.83 -10.91 -1.71
C ASP A 235 3.61 -10.08 -0.45
N ALA A 236 4.37 -10.34 0.62
CA ALA A 236 4.29 -9.56 1.85
C ALA A 236 4.83 -8.13 1.65
N ALA A 237 5.82 -7.93 0.78
CA ALA A 237 6.29 -6.59 0.41
C ALA A 237 5.23 -5.80 -0.38
N VAL A 238 4.52 -6.44 -1.31
CA VAL A 238 3.42 -5.82 -2.06
C VAL A 238 2.23 -5.51 -1.16
N GLU A 239 1.91 -6.39 -0.22
CA GLU A 239 0.87 -6.17 0.79
C GLU A 239 1.23 -4.98 1.69
N LEU A 240 2.46 -4.95 2.21
CA LEU A 240 2.95 -3.85 3.04
C LEU A 240 2.98 -2.51 2.29
N ASP A 241 3.42 -2.49 1.02
CA ASP A 241 3.38 -1.29 0.19
C ASP A 241 1.93 -0.82 0.00
N SER A 242 1.02 -1.75 -0.32
CA SER A 242 -0.41 -1.46 -0.50
C SER A 242 -1.03 -0.83 0.75
N ASN A 243 -0.66 -1.33 1.93
CA ASN A 243 -1.11 -0.80 3.21
C ASN A 243 -0.50 0.58 3.53
N LEU A 244 0.69 0.88 3.03
CA LEU A 244 1.36 2.18 3.20
C LEU A 244 0.95 3.23 2.15
N ILE A 245 0.26 2.86 1.07
CA ILE A 245 -0.22 3.81 0.05
C ILE A 245 -1.10 4.94 0.63
N PRO A 246 -2.08 4.68 1.52
CA PRO A 246 -2.87 5.73 2.15
C PRO A 246 -2.01 6.72 2.94
N PHE A 247 -1.06 6.24 3.75
CA PHE A 247 -0.11 7.08 4.48
C PHE A 247 0.70 7.96 3.51
N ARG A 248 1.31 7.38 2.49
CA ARG A 248 2.13 8.12 1.50
C ARG A 248 1.33 9.21 0.78
N ARG A 249 0.09 8.92 0.39
CA ARG A 249 -0.80 9.88 -0.28
C ARG A 249 -1.24 10.99 0.67
N SER A 250 -1.63 10.65 1.89
CA SER A 250 -2.06 11.62 2.90
C SER A 250 -0.91 12.50 3.37
N TRP A 251 0.29 11.94 3.56
CA TRP A 251 1.49 12.71 3.89
C TRP A 251 1.84 13.69 2.77
N LYS A 252 1.77 13.26 1.52
CA LYS A 252 2.00 14.13 0.35
C LYS A 252 0.97 15.27 0.26
N ALA A 253 -0.30 14.99 0.55
CA ALA A 253 -1.34 16.02 0.60
C ALA A 253 -1.09 17.01 1.75
N CYS A 254 -0.73 16.51 2.94
CA CYS A 254 -0.39 17.31 4.10
C CYS A 254 0.83 18.21 3.82
N TRP A 255 1.87 17.66 3.19
CA TRP A 255 3.05 18.40 2.73
C TRP A 255 2.71 19.51 1.73
N ALA A 256 1.86 19.23 0.74
CA ALA A 256 1.44 20.24 -0.22
C ALA A 256 0.63 21.38 0.42
N HIS A 257 -0.05 21.10 1.54
CA HIS A 257 -0.86 22.10 2.24
C HIS A 257 -0.05 22.92 3.26
N TYR A 258 0.84 22.29 4.02
CA TYR A 258 1.53 22.93 5.15
C TYR A 258 3.04 23.09 4.96
N GLY A 259 3.70 22.30 4.10
CA GLY A 259 5.16 22.25 4.05
C GLY A 259 5.75 21.92 5.43
N ASP A 260 6.69 22.74 5.90
CA ASP A 260 7.27 22.71 7.25
C ASP A 260 6.61 23.69 8.23
N ASN A 261 5.44 24.24 7.89
CA ASN A 261 4.70 25.16 8.74
C ASN A 261 4.22 24.45 10.04
N PRO A 262 4.47 25.04 11.23
CA PRO A 262 4.04 24.47 12.50
C PRO A 262 2.54 24.15 12.62
N ASN A 263 1.68 24.88 11.90
CA ASN A 263 0.23 24.61 11.88
C ASN A 263 -0.11 23.21 11.32
N GLY A 264 0.77 22.62 10.51
CA GLY A 264 0.61 21.27 9.98
C GLY A 264 1.13 20.16 10.88
N PHE A 265 1.91 20.47 11.92
CA PHE A 265 2.56 19.45 12.76
C PHE A 265 1.59 18.48 13.42
N PRO A 266 0.40 18.88 13.92
CA PRO A 266 -0.59 17.92 14.43
C PRO A 266 -1.06 16.93 13.36
N ALA A 267 -1.24 17.39 12.11
CA ALA A 267 -1.66 16.52 11.02
C ALA A 267 -0.54 15.55 10.60
N PHE A 268 0.72 16.01 10.55
CA PHE A 268 1.86 15.11 10.32
C PHE A 268 2.05 14.12 11.46
N ALA A 269 1.87 14.53 12.72
CA ALA A 269 1.96 13.63 13.87
C ALA A 269 0.91 12.52 13.77
N GLN A 270 -0.35 12.86 13.47
CA GLN A 270 -1.40 11.86 13.27
C GLN A 270 -1.06 10.87 12.16
N LEU A 271 -0.63 11.37 10.99
CA LEU A 271 -0.29 10.49 9.85
C LEU A 271 0.93 9.59 10.15
N ARG A 272 1.91 10.10 10.90
CA ARG A 272 3.04 9.32 11.38
C ARG A 272 2.56 8.18 12.29
N ASP A 273 1.66 8.49 13.22
CA ASP A 273 1.17 7.53 14.20
C ASP A 273 0.27 6.47 13.52
N ASP A 274 -0.55 6.86 12.54
CA ASP A 274 -1.32 5.94 11.69
C ASP A 274 -0.41 4.98 10.90
N ALA A 275 0.71 5.50 10.37
CA ALA A 275 1.70 4.68 9.67
C ALA A 275 2.41 3.69 10.58
N LEU A 276 2.65 4.06 11.84
CA LEU A 276 3.26 3.18 12.83
C LEU A 276 2.39 1.96 13.09
N ALA A 277 1.07 2.16 13.20
CA ALA A 277 0.10 1.08 13.38
C ALA A 277 0.07 0.12 12.18
N ILE A 278 0.28 0.63 10.96
CA ILE A 278 0.34 -0.17 9.73
C ILE A 278 1.56 -1.09 9.70
N VAL A 279 2.74 -0.59 10.11
CA VAL A 279 3.99 -1.37 10.04
C VAL A 279 4.23 -2.26 11.26
N ALA A 280 3.61 -1.94 12.41
CA ALA A 280 3.80 -2.64 13.67
C ALA A 280 3.57 -4.18 13.64
N PRO A 281 2.69 -4.74 12.80
CA PRO A 281 2.47 -6.20 12.72
C PRO A 281 3.60 -6.98 12.02
N SER A 282 4.44 -6.32 11.22
CA SER A 282 5.49 -7.02 10.47
C SER A 282 6.63 -7.46 11.39
N THR A 283 6.96 -8.75 11.36
CA THR A 283 8.09 -9.36 12.08
C THR A 283 9.14 -9.95 11.13
N ALA A 284 8.98 -9.71 9.82
CA ALA A 284 9.94 -10.14 8.82
C ALA A 284 11.24 -9.35 8.94
N THR A 285 12.35 -9.97 8.57
CA THR A 285 13.68 -9.36 8.55
C THR A 285 14.18 -9.19 7.12
N LEU A 286 14.83 -8.06 6.86
CA LEU A 286 15.60 -7.81 5.65
C LEU A 286 16.85 -8.71 5.59
N GLY A 287 17.51 -8.76 4.42
CA GLY A 287 18.68 -9.62 4.19
C GLY A 287 19.86 -9.29 5.10
N ASN A 288 19.94 -8.06 5.60
CA ASN A 288 20.94 -7.60 6.57
C ASN A 288 20.55 -7.91 8.05
N GLY A 289 19.43 -8.59 8.28
CA GLY A 289 18.94 -8.99 9.60
C GLY A 289 18.14 -7.94 10.36
N VAL A 290 17.86 -6.76 9.77
CA VAL A 290 17.01 -5.73 10.39
C VAL A 290 15.54 -6.07 10.16
N GLU A 291 14.69 -5.97 11.20
CA GLU A 291 13.24 -6.13 11.02
C GLU A 291 12.68 -5.05 10.08
N VAL A 292 11.83 -5.44 9.12
CA VAL A 292 11.21 -4.54 8.14
C VAL A 292 10.47 -3.40 8.85
N ALA A 293 9.70 -3.73 9.89
CA ALA A 293 8.99 -2.74 10.70
C ALA A 293 9.96 -1.76 11.38
N GLU A 294 11.10 -2.25 11.89
CA GLU A 294 12.11 -1.41 12.54
C GLU A 294 12.84 -0.52 11.53
N ALA A 295 13.16 -1.03 10.33
CA ALA A 295 13.72 -0.22 9.26
C ALA A 295 12.78 0.93 8.88
N ILE A 296 11.49 0.66 8.66
CA ILE A 296 10.52 1.71 8.33
C ILE A 296 10.32 2.68 9.50
N ARG A 297 10.32 2.16 10.74
CA ARG A 297 10.20 2.98 11.94
C ARG A 297 11.36 3.97 12.06
N GLN A 298 12.60 3.52 11.97
CA GLN A 298 13.78 4.36 12.17
C GLN A 298 14.10 5.26 10.97
N LEU A 299 13.74 4.85 9.74
CA LEU A 299 14.10 5.57 8.52
C LEU A 299 12.99 6.46 7.95
N VAL A 300 11.73 6.24 8.32
CA VAL A 300 10.58 6.96 7.73
C VAL A 300 9.68 7.57 8.79
N ILE A 301 9.20 6.76 9.73
CA ILE A 301 8.14 7.17 10.65
C ILE A 301 8.70 8.10 11.73
N ARG A 302 9.68 7.62 12.51
CA ARG A 302 10.33 8.42 13.56
C ARG A 302 10.94 9.72 13.03
N PRO A 303 11.69 9.73 11.90
CA PRO A 303 12.22 10.97 11.34
C PRO A 303 11.19 11.81 10.58
N GLY A 304 9.97 11.30 10.37
CA GLY A 304 8.88 11.97 9.66
C GLY A 304 8.59 13.36 10.20
N LEU A 305 8.63 13.54 11.53
CA LEU A 305 8.45 14.82 12.21
C LEU A 305 9.51 14.96 13.30
N SER A 306 10.33 16.01 13.21
CA SER A 306 11.43 16.30 14.14
C SER A 306 10.97 16.37 15.61
N ASN A 307 11.84 15.99 16.55
CA ASN A 307 11.48 15.99 17.98
C ASN A 307 11.15 17.41 18.48
N ARG A 308 11.80 18.43 17.91
CA ARG A 308 11.48 19.85 18.19
C ARG A 308 10.07 20.23 17.72
N ALA A 309 9.66 19.77 16.54
CA ALA A 309 8.30 19.99 16.03
C ALA A 309 7.26 19.30 16.91
N VAL A 310 7.51 18.05 17.32
CA VAL A 310 6.64 17.30 18.24
C VAL A 310 6.50 18.04 19.58
N ALA A 311 7.59 18.50 20.17
CA ALA A 311 7.57 19.25 21.42
C ALA A 311 6.81 20.59 21.31
N SER A 312 6.80 21.21 20.12
CA SER A 312 6.08 22.47 19.89
C SER A 312 4.56 22.31 19.90
N ILE A 313 4.02 21.11 19.58
CA ILE A 313 2.58 20.81 19.60
C ILE A 313 2.01 20.96 21.02
N GLY A 314 2.80 20.61 22.05
CA GLY A 314 2.38 20.67 23.46
C GLY A 314 2.66 22.01 24.17
N SER A 315 3.32 22.97 23.51
CA SER A 315 3.80 24.22 24.14
C SER A 315 3.21 25.50 23.54
N ALA A 316 2.26 25.41 22.62
CA ALA A 316 1.60 26.58 22.03
C ALA A 316 0.91 27.41 23.12
N PRO A 317 1.26 28.70 23.31
CA PRO A 317 0.54 29.56 24.23
C PRO A 317 -0.84 29.86 23.63
N THR A 318 -1.88 29.63 24.41
CA THR A 318 -3.24 30.06 24.10
C THR A 318 -3.32 31.58 24.13
N THR A 319 -2.89 32.29 23.09
CA THR A 319 -3.18 33.73 22.96
C THR A 319 -3.26 34.23 21.52
N ALA A 320 -4.35 34.97 21.30
CA ALA A 320 -4.62 36.02 20.33
C ALA A 320 -4.93 35.61 18.87
N ALA A 321 -6.25 35.49 18.63
CA ALA A 321 -6.85 35.69 17.32
C ALA A 321 -6.40 37.04 16.71
N PRO A 322 -6.09 37.12 15.40
CA PRO A 322 -5.87 38.40 14.75
C PRO A 322 -7.19 39.17 14.71
N ALA A 323 -7.14 40.43 15.14
CA ALA A 323 -8.27 41.32 15.23
C ALA A 323 -9.02 41.47 13.91
N ALA A 324 -10.34 41.36 13.99
CA ALA A 324 -11.29 41.61 12.92
C ALA A 324 -11.26 43.08 12.48
N THR A 325 -11.06 43.31 11.19
CA THR A 325 -11.60 44.49 10.50
C THR A 325 -12.88 44.06 9.79
N ALA A 326 -14.01 44.57 10.27
CA ALA A 326 -15.35 44.25 9.78
C ALA A 326 -15.62 44.82 8.37
N PRO A 327 -16.28 44.03 7.50
CA PRO A 327 -17.24 44.52 6.51
C PRO A 327 -18.68 44.17 6.93
N PRO A 328 -19.69 44.82 6.35
CA PRO A 328 -20.96 45.13 7.01
C PRO A 328 -21.96 43.97 7.07
N GLU A 329 -22.88 44.10 8.03
CA GLU A 329 -23.99 43.20 8.37
C GLU A 329 -24.70 42.59 7.15
N ALA A 330 -24.72 41.25 7.10
CA ALA A 330 -25.68 40.47 6.33
C ALA A 330 -26.32 39.42 7.24
N ALA A 331 -27.64 39.38 7.20
CA ALA A 331 -28.53 38.68 8.11
C ALA A 331 -28.26 37.17 8.22
N THR A 332 -28.43 36.65 9.43
CA THR A 332 -28.37 35.22 9.78
C THR A 332 -29.45 34.41 9.05
N PRO A 333 -29.11 33.39 8.25
CA PRO A 333 -30.05 32.34 7.86
C PRO A 333 -29.96 31.19 8.87
N GLY A 334 -31.13 30.73 9.34
CA GLY A 334 -31.26 29.59 10.25
C GLY A 334 -30.88 28.24 9.62
N PRO A 335 -30.90 27.15 10.41
CA PRO A 335 -30.47 25.83 9.95
C PRO A 335 -31.46 25.27 8.91
N LEU A 336 -30.95 24.94 7.72
CA LEU A 336 -31.73 24.27 6.68
C LEU A 336 -31.71 22.76 6.92
N VAL A 337 -32.80 22.28 7.53
CA VAL A 337 -33.23 20.88 7.51
C VAL A 337 -33.97 20.68 6.19
N ALA A 338 -33.44 19.83 5.31
CA ALA A 338 -34.16 19.44 4.09
C ALA A 338 -35.14 18.30 4.42
N GLN A 339 -36.42 18.64 4.56
CA GLN A 339 -37.53 17.68 4.51
C GLN A 339 -37.95 17.49 3.05
N LEU A 340 -38.08 16.24 2.62
CA LEU A 340 -38.63 15.86 1.32
C LEU A 340 -40.15 16.07 1.30
N PRO A 341 -40.75 16.61 0.22
CA PRO A 341 -42.20 16.79 0.15
C PRO A 341 -42.94 15.47 -0.11
N GLN A 342 -44.04 15.27 0.61
CA GLN A 342 -45.07 14.27 0.31
C GLN A 342 -45.91 14.74 -0.89
N GLU A 343 -46.18 13.86 -1.85
CA GLU A 343 -47.10 14.10 -2.95
C GLU A 343 -48.52 13.60 -2.61
N ASP A 344 -49.48 14.51 -2.64
CA ASP A 344 -50.92 14.21 -2.74
C ASP A 344 -51.45 14.72 -4.10
N GLY A 345 -52.02 13.79 -4.88
CA GLY A 345 -53.28 13.98 -5.62
C GLY A 345 -53.37 14.92 -6.85
N ASN A 346 -53.34 14.28 -8.03
CA ASN A 346 -54.38 14.32 -9.09
C ASN A 346 -54.29 15.30 -10.31
N ALA A 347 -54.11 14.68 -11.50
CA ALA A 347 -54.59 15.00 -12.88
C ALA A 347 -54.07 16.27 -13.61
N ALA A 348 -53.75 16.33 -14.93
CA ALA A 348 -54.08 15.49 -16.09
C ALA A 348 -53.11 15.68 -17.30
N ALA A 349 -52.82 14.55 -17.98
CA ALA A 349 -52.52 14.26 -19.40
C ALA A 349 -51.82 15.25 -20.37
N ALA A 350 -50.64 14.84 -20.86
CA ALA A 350 -50.21 14.98 -22.26
C ALA A 350 -49.43 13.71 -22.70
N VAL A 351 -49.70 13.23 -23.91
CA VAL A 351 -49.46 11.86 -24.41
C VAL A 351 -47.99 11.62 -24.80
N ALA A 352 -47.37 10.58 -24.20
CA ALA A 352 -46.08 10.02 -24.59
C ALA A 352 -46.25 8.75 -25.46
N PRO A 353 -45.30 8.40 -26.36
CA PRO A 353 -45.40 7.22 -27.22
C PRO A 353 -45.18 5.92 -26.45
N ALA A 354 -45.77 4.84 -26.96
CA ALA A 354 -45.97 3.56 -26.31
C ALA A 354 -44.70 2.86 -25.77
N ILE A 355 -44.81 2.38 -24.53
CA ILE A 355 -43.89 1.46 -23.86
C ILE A 355 -43.95 0.09 -24.56
N PRO A 356 -42.84 -0.46 -25.10
CA PRO A 356 -42.77 -1.86 -25.49
C PRO A 356 -42.64 -2.76 -24.26
N ALA A 357 -43.26 -3.93 -24.36
CA ALA A 357 -43.50 -4.90 -23.28
C ALA A 357 -42.30 -5.22 -22.37
N SER A 358 -42.59 -5.40 -21.08
CA SER A 358 -41.67 -5.87 -20.04
C SER A 358 -40.87 -7.11 -20.50
N PRO A 359 -39.53 -7.13 -20.33
CA PRO A 359 -38.75 -8.32 -20.56
C PRO A 359 -39.11 -9.40 -19.54
N ALA A 360 -39.11 -10.66 -19.99
CA ALA A 360 -39.37 -11.82 -19.16
C ALA A 360 -38.51 -11.81 -17.89
N GLN A 361 -39.14 -12.07 -16.74
CA GLN A 361 -38.46 -12.28 -15.46
C GLN A 361 -37.34 -13.31 -15.62
N ARG A 362 -36.08 -12.88 -15.51
CA ARG A 362 -34.98 -13.79 -15.20
C ARG A 362 -35.28 -14.40 -13.84
N ALA A 363 -35.26 -15.73 -13.75
CA ALA A 363 -35.35 -16.42 -12.48
C ALA A 363 -34.21 -15.93 -11.58
N THR A 364 -34.56 -15.38 -10.42
CA THR A 364 -33.61 -15.05 -9.35
C THR A 364 -32.89 -16.33 -8.93
N PRO A 365 -31.56 -16.36 -8.79
CA PRO A 365 -30.85 -17.52 -8.28
C PRO A 365 -31.40 -17.85 -6.90
N GLU A 366 -31.51 -19.14 -6.63
CA GLU A 366 -31.99 -19.59 -5.33
C GLU A 366 -30.99 -19.16 -4.23
N PRO A 367 -31.48 -18.59 -3.11
CA PRO A 367 -30.62 -18.11 -2.04
C PRO A 367 -29.83 -19.26 -1.41
N ILE A 368 -28.62 -18.96 -0.94
CA ILE A 368 -27.86 -19.87 -0.07
C ILE A 368 -28.44 -19.76 1.34
N ILE A 369 -28.63 -20.88 2.01
CA ILE A 369 -29.15 -20.91 3.38
C ILE A 369 -28.04 -21.31 4.34
N LEU A 370 -27.72 -20.43 5.28
CA LEU A 370 -26.86 -20.74 6.41
C LEU A 370 -27.69 -21.52 7.46
N ASP A 371 -27.66 -22.85 7.40
CA ASP A 371 -28.39 -23.72 8.36
C ASP A 371 -27.50 -23.99 9.58
N ARG A 372 -27.95 -23.53 10.75
CA ARG A 372 -27.33 -23.81 12.05
C ARG A 372 -25.81 -23.65 12.02
N PRO A 373 -25.31 -22.44 11.72
CA PRO A 373 -23.87 -22.18 11.69
C PRO A 373 -23.25 -22.47 13.06
N VAL A 374 -22.04 -23.00 13.04
CA VAL A 374 -21.30 -23.42 14.22
C VAL A 374 -20.22 -22.38 14.53
N PHE A 375 -20.28 -21.82 15.73
CA PHE A 375 -19.26 -20.90 16.23
C PHE A 375 -18.44 -21.56 17.35
N ILE A 376 -17.13 -21.68 17.14
CA ILE A 376 -16.22 -22.18 18.17
C ILE A 376 -15.82 -21.00 19.07
N VAL A 377 -16.12 -21.12 20.36
CA VAL A 377 -15.89 -20.09 21.36
C VAL A 377 -14.99 -20.62 22.48
N SER A 378 -14.01 -19.83 22.88
CA SER A 378 -13.08 -20.16 23.98
C SER A 378 -12.26 -18.92 24.33
N SER A 379 -11.62 -18.93 25.50
CA SER A 379 -10.55 -17.97 25.76
C SER A 379 -9.40 -18.19 24.75
N PRO A 380 -8.65 -17.12 24.41
CA PRO A 380 -7.49 -17.27 23.54
C PRO A 380 -6.52 -18.32 24.07
N ARG A 381 -5.80 -18.96 23.15
CA ARG A 381 -4.77 -19.96 23.48
C ARG A 381 -5.29 -21.25 24.13
N ALA A 382 -6.61 -21.46 24.17
CA ALA A 382 -7.24 -22.71 24.58
C ALA A 382 -7.10 -23.86 23.54
N GLY A 383 -6.59 -23.57 22.33
CA GLY A 383 -6.41 -24.57 21.26
C GLY A 383 -7.51 -24.59 20.20
N SER A 384 -8.35 -23.55 20.13
CA SER A 384 -9.51 -23.50 19.22
C SER A 384 -9.16 -23.52 17.74
N THR A 385 -7.94 -23.13 17.33
CA THR A 385 -7.46 -23.32 15.96
C THR A 385 -7.35 -24.79 15.57
N MET A 386 -6.85 -25.65 16.46
CA MET A 386 -6.77 -27.10 16.23
C MET A 386 -8.15 -27.72 16.07
N LEU A 387 -9.09 -27.34 16.95
CA LEU A 387 -10.49 -27.80 16.84
C LEU A 387 -11.15 -27.31 15.55
N PHE A 388 -10.92 -26.06 15.15
CA PHE A 388 -11.43 -25.50 13.90
C PHE A 388 -10.90 -26.23 12.66
N GLU A 389 -9.59 -26.43 12.58
CA GLU A 389 -8.94 -27.15 11.47
C GLU A 389 -9.41 -28.61 11.40
N ALA A 390 -9.66 -29.25 12.54
CA ALA A 390 -10.20 -30.60 12.60
C ALA A 390 -11.66 -30.65 12.16
N LEU A 391 -12.53 -29.83 12.75
CA LEU A 391 -13.97 -29.79 12.41
C LEU A 391 -14.22 -29.36 10.96
N GLY A 392 -13.34 -28.54 10.38
CA GLY A 392 -13.39 -28.18 8.96
C GLY A 392 -13.23 -29.35 7.99
N ARG A 393 -12.82 -30.54 8.46
CA ARG A 393 -12.74 -31.77 7.65
C ARG A 393 -14.00 -32.63 7.70
N ALA A 394 -14.95 -32.32 8.59
CA ALA A 394 -16.23 -33.01 8.64
C ALA A 394 -16.98 -32.83 7.31
N LYS A 395 -17.75 -33.84 6.91
CA LYS A 395 -18.29 -33.95 5.55
C LYS A 395 -19.17 -32.77 5.12
N GLU A 396 -19.98 -32.25 6.03
CA GLU A 396 -20.91 -31.16 5.75
C GLU A 396 -20.32 -29.78 6.09
N ALA A 397 -19.10 -29.70 6.64
CA ALA A 397 -18.52 -28.46 7.12
C ALA A 397 -18.03 -27.58 5.98
N LEU A 398 -18.39 -26.29 6.03
CA LEU A 398 -17.78 -25.25 5.21
C LEU A 398 -17.11 -24.22 6.11
N THR A 399 -15.92 -23.77 5.75
CA THR A 399 -15.17 -22.77 6.53
C THR A 399 -14.67 -21.64 5.65
N ILE A 400 -14.32 -20.52 6.26
CA ILE A 400 -13.64 -19.40 5.56
C ILE A 400 -12.11 -19.55 5.53
N GLY A 401 -11.57 -20.69 5.95
CA GLY A 401 -10.15 -21.03 5.93
C GLY A 401 -9.24 -20.33 6.96
N SER A 402 -9.70 -19.27 7.63
CA SER A 402 -8.92 -18.52 8.63
C SER A 402 -9.81 -17.82 9.67
N GLU A 403 -9.22 -17.05 10.60
CA GLU A 403 -9.99 -16.26 11.57
C GLU A 403 -10.64 -15.03 10.90
N SER A 404 -11.86 -14.69 11.31
CA SER A 404 -12.70 -13.67 10.67
C SER A 404 -12.56 -12.26 11.27
N HIS A 405 -11.50 -11.95 12.02
CA HIS A 405 -11.33 -10.66 12.72
C HIS A 405 -11.67 -9.45 11.84
N GLN A 406 -11.13 -9.43 10.61
CA GLN A 406 -11.32 -8.35 9.65
C GLN A 406 -12.73 -8.32 9.04
N ILE A 407 -13.42 -9.47 8.94
CA ILE A 407 -14.81 -9.48 8.45
C ILE A 407 -15.71 -8.69 9.40
N PHE A 408 -15.58 -8.91 10.71
CA PHE A 408 -16.32 -8.14 11.70
C PHE A 408 -15.85 -6.68 11.75
N GLU A 409 -14.54 -6.42 11.74
CA GLU A 409 -14.01 -5.07 11.94
C GLU A 409 -14.08 -4.18 10.69
N ASN A 410 -14.31 -4.73 9.50
CA ASN A 410 -14.62 -3.95 8.30
C ASN A 410 -16.04 -3.39 8.30
N ILE A 411 -16.95 -3.99 9.07
CA ILE A 411 -18.30 -3.48 9.27
C ILE A 411 -18.24 -2.39 10.33
N GLN A 412 -18.33 -1.12 9.90
CA GLN A 412 -18.07 0.06 10.74
C GLN A 412 -18.78 0.02 12.13
N PRO A 413 -20.08 -0.35 12.25
CA PRO A 413 -20.75 -0.44 13.56
C PRO A 413 -20.16 -1.47 14.53
N LEU A 414 -19.46 -2.50 14.04
CA LEU A 414 -18.94 -3.60 14.87
C LEU A 414 -17.49 -3.39 15.32
N ARG A 415 -16.82 -2.34 14.81
CA ARG A 415 -15.41 -2.06 15.07
C ARG A 415 -15.20 -1.46 16.47
N PRO A 416 -14.23 -1.93 17.29
CA PRO A 416 -13.97 -1.34 18.61
C PRO A 416 -13.64 0.15 18.58
N SER A 417 -12.94 0.63 17.53
CA SER A 417 -12.53 2.03 17.42
C SER A 417 -13.70 3.00 17.24
N THR A 418 -14.82 2.55 16.68
CA THR A 418 -16.05 3.37 16.54
C THR A 418 -16.90 3.32 17.80
N ARG A 419 -16.54 2.46 18.76
CA ARG A 419 -17.23 2.24 20.05
C ARG A 419 -16.33 2.63 21.24
N GLY A 420 -15.48 3.64 21.04
CA GLY A 420 -14.63 4.21 22.10
C GLY A 420 -13.61 3.23 22.70
N TRP A 421 -13.23 2.19 21.94
CA TRP A 421 -12.31 1.15 22.41
C TRP A 421 -12.77 0.47 23.71
N ASP A 422 -14.09 0.37 23.92
CA ASP A 422 -14.62 -0.15 25.18
C ASP A 422 -14.30 -1.64 25.38
N SER A 423 -14.62 -2.47 24.37
CA SER A 423 -14.21 -3.88 24.32
C SER A 423 -14.48 -4.49 22.94
N ASN A 424 -14.12 -5.77 22.77
CA ASN A 424 -14.57 -6.57 21.64
C ASN A 424 -16.00 -7.12 21.77
N ARG A 425 -16.71 -6.76 22.86
CA ARG A 425 -18.04 -7.29 23.17
C ARG A 425 -19.10 -6.76 22.20
N LEU A 426 -19.91 -7.66 21.66
CA LEU A 426 -21.10 -7.33 20.85
C LEU A 426 -22.32 -8.04 21.45
N THR A 427 -23.46 -7.35 21.46
CA THR A 427 -24.72 -7.88 22.00
C THR A 427 -25.79 -7.98 20.93
N ALA A 428 -26.96 -8.49 21.31
CA ALA A 428 -28.13 -8.49 20.42
C ALA A 428 -28.55 -7.08 19.96
N GLU A 429 -28.18 -6.02 20.69
CA GLU A 429 -28.49 -4.62 20.31
C GLU A 429 -27.70 -4.15 19.10
N ASP A 430 -26.55 -4.78 18.82
CA ASP A 430 -25.70 -4.44 17.67
C ASP A 430 -26.19 -5.10 16.36
N VAL A 431 -27.24 -5.94 16.44
CA VAL A 431 -27.80 -6.67 15.29
C VAL A 431 -28.80 -5.79 14.54
N THR A 432 -28.50 -5.54 13.26
CA THR A 432 -29.44 -4.92 12.32
C THR A 432 -29.52 -5.74 11.03
N PRO A 433 -30.62 -5.66 10.26
CA PRO A 433 -30.73 -6.38 9.00
C PRO A 433 -29.59 -6.10 8.02
N GLY A 434 -29.11 -4.84 7.96
CA GLY A 434 -27.97 -4.45 7.12
C GLY A 434 -26.66 -5.10 7.56
N VAL A 435 -26.37 -5.09 8.86
CA VAL A 435 -25.18 -5.72 9.43
C VAL A 435 -25.18 -7.24 9.21
N VAL A 436 -26.32 -7.90 9.45
CA VAL A 436 -26.45 -9.36 9.24
C VAL A 436 -26.28 -9.70 7.76
N ASN A 437 -26.84 -8.88 6.85
CA ASN A 437 -26.69 -9.09 5.42
C ASN A 437 -25.23 -8.94 4.95
N GLU A 438 -24.54 -7.88 5.38
CA GLU A 438 -23.14 -7.62 5.03
C GLU A 438 -22.22 -8.72 5.60
N LEU A 439 -22.41 -9.08 6.87
CA LEU A 439 -21.65 -10.13 7.55
C LEU A 439 -21.87 -11.50 6.89
N SER A 440 -23.12 -11.89 6.63
CA SER A 440 -23.46 -13.18 6.03
C SER A 440 -23.00 -13.28 4.58
N THR A 441 -23.08 -12.18 3.82
CA THR A 441 -22.55 -12.09 2.46
C THR A 441 -21.02 -12.27 2.46
N ALA A 442 -20.31 -11.57 3.35
CA ALA A 442 -18.86 -11.67 3.47
C ALA A 442 -18.38 -13.08 3.87
N PHE A 443 -19.17 -13.80 4.68
CA PHE A 443 -18.93 -15.21 4.99
C PHE A 443 -19.18 -16.12 3.79
N VAL A 444 -20.36 -16.04 3.17
CA VAL A 444 -20.75 -16.88 2.02
C VAL A 444 -19.73 -16.78 0.88
N HIS A 445 -19.21 -15.59 0.57
CA HIS A 445 -18.18 -15.39 -0.46
C HIS A 445 -16.85 -16.12 -0.20
N ARG A 446 -16.56 -16.46 1.06
CA ARG A 446 -15.30 -17.11 1.47
C ARG A 446 -15.48 -18.57 1.86
N LEU A 447 -16.72 -19.05 1.94
CA LEU A 447 -17.00 -20.43 2.32
C LEU A 447 -16.45 -21.40 1.29
N LYS A 448 -15.66 -22.34 1.79
CA LYS A 448 -15.15 -23.48 1.03
C LYS A 448 -15.44 -24.78 1.78
N ASP A 449 -15.72 -25.83 1.03
CA ASP A 449 -15.75 -27.20 1.57
C ASP A 449 -14.34 -27.70 1.91
N ARG A 450 -14.25 -28.92 2.45
CA ARG A 450 -12.97 -29.54 2.86
C ARG A 450 -12.05 -29.85 1.68
N GLU A 451 -12.57 -29.94 0.46
CA GLU A 451 -11.82 -30.10 -0.79
C GLU A 451 -11.40 -28.74 -1.41
N GLY A 452 -11.84 -27.62 -0.82
CA GLY A 452 -11.48 -26.26 -1.25
C GLY A 452 -12.44 -25.66 -2.29
N ASN A 453 -13.55 -26.33 -2.61
CA ASN A 453 -14.52 -25.83 -3.58
C ASN A 453 -15.44 -24.76 -2.94
N PRO A 454 -15.84 -23.73 -3.70
CA PRO A 454 -16.76 -22.71 -3.22
C PRO A 454 -18.21 -23.21 -3.11
N VAL A 455 -19.02 -22.53 -2.31
CA VAL A 455 -20.47 -22.78 -2.18
C VAL A 455 -21.24 -22.39 -3.46
N THR A 456 -22.23 -23.18 -3.86
CA THR A 456 -23.09 -22.91 -5.02
C THR A 456 -24.46 -22.32 -4.64
N PRO A 457 -25.09 -21.47 -5.49
CA PRO A 457 -26.45 -20.97 -5.26
C PRO A 457 -27.47 -22.10 -5.01
N GLY A 458 -28.43 -21.85 -4.12
CA GLY A 458 -29.41 -22.86 -3.66
C GLY A 458 -28.88 -23.85 -2.61
N SER A 459 -27.58 -23.81 -2.28
CA SER A 459 -27.00 -24.67 -1.25
C SER A 459 -27.52 -24.36 0.15
N VAL A 460 -27.66 -25.40 0.96
CA VAL A 460 -27.83 -25.31 2.41
C VAL A 460 -26.48 -25.64 3.04
N VAL A 461 -25.89 -24.71 3.77
CA VAL A 461 -24.50 -24.83 4.26
C VAL A 461 -24.43 -24.88 5.78
N ARG A 462 -23.51 -25.73 6.28
CA ARG A 462 -23.12 -25.79 7.69
C ARG A 462 -21.80 -25.06 7.87
N MET A 463 -21.87 -23.74 8.02
CA MET A 463 -20.68 -22.92 8.25
C MET A 463 -20.06 -23.23 9.61
N ILE A 464 -18.74 -23.39 9.67
CA ILE A 464 -17.96 -23.40 10.91
C ILE A 464 -17.06 -22.18 10.91
N GLU A 465 -17.13 -21.37 11.96
CA GLU A 465 -16.34 -20.15 12.12
C GLU A 465 -15.71 -20.11 13.51
N LYS A 466 -14.45 -19.67 13.57
CA LYS A 466 -13.68 -19.55 14.80
C LYS A 466 -12.87 -18.28 14.78
N THR A 467 -13.19 -17.39 15.71
CA THR A 467 -12.40 -16.22 16.02
C THR A 467 -12.39 -16.02 17.53
N PRO A 468 -11.23 -15.86 18.20
CA PRO A 468 -11.16 -15.76 19.66
C PRO A 468 -12.06 -14.66 20.27
N LYS A 469 -12.29 -13.58 19.52
CA LYS A 469 -13.18 -12.46 19.93
C LYS A 469 -14.65 -12.90 20.06
N ASN A 470 -15.07 -14.01 19.46
CA ASN A 470 -16.43 -14.52 19.55
C ASN A 470 -16.82 -14.96 20.96
N ALA A 471 -15.84 -15.22 21.84
CA ALA A 471 -16.10 -15.43 23.26
C ALA A 471 -16.81 -14.24 23.94
N LEU A 472 -16.76 -13.05 23.33
CA LEU A 472 -17.46 -11.84 23.80
C LEU A 472 -18.63 -11.44 22.87
N ARG A 473 -19.02 -12.28 21.91
CA ARG A 473 -20.02 -11.93 20.88
C ARG A 473 -21.17 -12.92 20.79
N ILE A 474 -21.29 -13.84 21.74
CA ILE A 474 -22.29 -14.91 21.73
C ILE A 474 -23.72 -14.37 21.59
N PRO A 475 -24.16 -13.32 22.34
CA PRO A 475 -25.52 -12.79 22.19
C PRO A 475 -25.75 -12.13 20.83
N PHE A 476 -24.75 -11.45 20.27
CA PHE A 476 -24.80 -10.90 18.91
C PHE A 476 -24.97 -12.02 17.87
N LEU A 477 -24.13 -13.06 17.94
CA LEU A 477 -24.16 -14.19 17.00
C LEU A 477 -25.46 -14.99 17.13
N ALA A 478 -25.96 -15.18 18.36
CA ALA A 478 -27.19 -15.89 18.62
C ALA A 478 -28.43 -15.12 18.12
N ALA A 479 -28.38 -13.79 18.10
CA ALA A 479 -29.43 -12.94 17.54
C ALA A 479 -29.31 -12.76 16.01
N ALA A 480 -28.09 -12.68 15.48
CA ALA A 480 -27.84 -12.63 14.04
C ALA A 480 -28.18 -13.96 13.33
N TYR A 481 -27.96 -15.08 14.02
CA TYR A 481 -28.21 -16.44 13.56
C TYR A 481 -29.01 -17.20 14.64
N PRO A 482 -30.35 -17.12 14.63
CA PRO A 482 -31.21 -17.68 15.68
C PRO A 482 -31.03 -19.18 15.92
N ASP A 483 -30.62 -19.91 14.90
CA ASP A 483 -30.41 -21.36 14.93
C ASP A 483 -28.94 -21.78 15.11
N ALA A 484 -28.03 -20.82 15.30
CA ALA A 484 -26.61 -21.09 15.48
C ALA A 484 -26.33 -22.02 16.67
N LYS A 485 -25.33 -22.88 16.49
CA LYS A 485 -24.78 -23.77 17.51
C LYS A 485 -23.40 -23.26 17.96
N PHE A 486 -23.10 -23.41 19.23
CA PHE A 486 -21.82 -22.97 19.82
C PHE A 486 -21.05 -24.16 20.38
N VAL A 487 -19.73 -24.17 20.16
CA VAL A 487 -18.84 -25.17 20.76
C VAL A 487 -17.90 -24.45 21.69
N TYR A 488 -18.08 -24.64 22.99
CA TYR A 488 -17.13 -24.17 23.98
C TYR A 488 -15.95 -25.14 24.06
N LEU A 489 -14.75 -24.70 23.68
CA LEU A 489 -13.54 -25.51 23.89
C LEU A 489 -13.00 -25.29 25.31
N PHE A 490 -13.14 -26.31 26.15
CA PHE A 490 -12.55 -26.35 27.48
C PHE A 490 -11.12 -26.90 27.42
N ARG A 491 -10.21 -26.17 28.07
CA ARG A 491 -8.84 -26.58 28.35
C ARG A 491 -8.52 -26.22 29.79
N ASP A 492 -7.68 -27.02 30.45
CA ASP A 492 -7.25 -26.76 31.83
C ASP A 492 -6.87 -25.27 32.00
N PRO A 493 -7.48 -24.55 32.96
CA PRO A 493 -7.23 -23.13 33.15
C PRO A 493 -5.75 -22.80 33.42
N ARG A 494 -5.00 -23.68 34.09
CA ARG A 494 -3.56 -23.48 34.34
C ARG A 494 -2.79 -23.46 33.04
N GLU A 495 -3.09 -24.41 32.15
CA GLU A 495 -2.47 -24.45 30.83
C GLU A 495 -2.85 -23.26 29.97
N THR A 496 -4.12 -22.86 30.01
CA THR A 496 -4.63 -21.77 29.18
C THR A 496 -4.08 -20.41 29.63
N VAL A 497 -4.14 -20.10 30.93
CA VAL A 497 -3.58 -18.88 31.52
C VAL A 497 -2.06 -18.83 31.31
N SER A 498 -1.35 -19.94 31.53
CA SER A 498 0.09 -20.01 31.24
C SER A 498 0.39 -19.76 29.76
N SER A 499 -0.41 -20.33 28.85
CA SER A 499 -0.25 -20.13 27.41
C SER A 499 -0.59 -18.70 26.96
N MET A 500 -1.57 -18.06 27.60
CA MET A 500 -1.87 -16.63 27.43
C MET A 500 -0.73 -15.75 27.95
N LEU A 501 -0.12 -16.11 29.08
CA LEU A 501 1.03 -15.40 29.63
C LEU A 501 2.23 -15.48 28.68
N ASP A 502 2.52 -16.68 28.16
CA ASP A 502 3.54 -16.86 27.11
C ASP A 502 3.19 -16.07 25.85
N ALA A 503 1.91 -16.01 25.46
CA ALA A 503 1.46 -15.26 24.29
C ALA A 503 1.70 -13.75 24.44
N TRP A 504 1.34 -13.17 25.59
CA TRP A 504 1.65 -11.78 25.91
C TRP A 504 3.16 -11.52 25.92
N ARG A 505 3.95 -12.38 26.57
CA ARG A 505 5.42 -12.27 26.61
C ARG A 505 6.07 -12.35 25.24
N SER A 506 5.51 -13.17 24.36
CA SER A 506 6.05 -13.35 23.01
C SER A 506 5.88 -12.11 22.14
N ALA A 507 4.92 -11.23 22.47
CA ALA A 507 4.46 -10.13 21.64
C ALA A 507 4.00 -10.52 20.22
N ARG A 508 3.88 -11.82 19.91
CA ARG A 508 3.39 -12.33 18.61
C ARG A 508 1.87 -12.24 18.45
N PHE A 509 1.16 -12.04 19.56
CA PHE A 509 -0.31 -11.99 19.60
C PHE A 509 -0.84 -10.62 20.01
N VAL A 510 -0.08 -9.56 19.71
CA VAL A 510 -0.52 -8.17 19.90
C VAL A 510 -1.71 -7.91 18.98
N THR A 511 -2.85 -7.55 19.56
CA THR A 511 -4.08 -7.23 18.82
C THR A 511 -4.31 -5.73 18.73
N TYR A 512 -3.96 -4.98 19.79
CA TYR A 512 -4.07 -3.53 19.85
C TYR A 512 -2.73 -2.94 20.28
N PRO A 513 -1.81 -2.72 19.33
CA PRO A 513 -0.50 -2.15 19.63
C PRO A 513 -0.60 -0.75 20.24
N ASP A 514 -1.60 0.02 19.81
CA ASP A 514 -1.83 1.42 20.21
C ASP A 514 -3.23 1.60 20.83
N LEU A 515 -3.58 0.75 21.80
CA LEU A 515 -4.85 0.84 22.53
C LEU A 515 -4.92 2.17 23.32
N PRO A 516 -5.84 3.11 23.00
CA PRO A 516 -5.89 4.40 23.66
C PRO A 516 -6.10 4.25 25.17
N GLU A 517 -5.43 5.08 25.98
CA GLU A 517 -5.45 5.06 27.46
C GLU A 517 -4.66 3.92 28.13
N TRP A 518 -4.31 2.86 27.40
CA TRP A 518 -3.49 1.78 27.95
C TRP A 518 -2.04 2.23 28.18
N THR A 519 -1.54 2.06 29.41
CA THR A 519 -0.17 2.47 29.78
C THR A 519 0.81 1.30 29.96
N GLY A 520 0.35 0.07 29.73
CA GLY A 520 1.21 -1.13 29.74
C GLY A 520 1.86 -1.38 28.38
N ASP A 521 2.58 -2.49 28.24
CA ASP A 521 3.10 -2.94 26.94
C ASP A 521 1.95 -3.22 25.94
N ARG A 522 2.25 -3.39 24.65
CA ARG A 522 1.24 -3.61 23.59
C ARG A 522 0.17 -4.65 23.97
N TRP A 523 -1.11 -4.27 23.87
CA TRP A 523 -2.22 -5.13 24.29
C TRP A 523 -2.33 -6.36 23.38
N SER A 524 -2.21 -7.54 24.00
CA SER A 524 -2.30 -8.82 23.29
C SER A 524 -3.65 -9.50 23.49
N LEU A 525 -4.06 -10.29 22.50
CA LEU A 525 -5.32 -11.05 22.49
C LEU A 525 -6.56 -10.13 22.48
N LEU A 526 -7.76 -10.65 22.77
CA LEU A 526 -9.00 -9.85 22.70
C LEU A 526 -9.07 -8.74 23.76
N LEU A 527 -9.82 -7.68 23.47
CA LEU A 527 -10.09 -6.58 24.38
C LEU A 527 -11.32 -6.91 25.23
N THR A 528 -11.14 -7.11 26.53
CA THR A 528 -12.21 -7.48 27.47
C THR A 528 -12.94 -6.25 28.02
N PRO A 529 -14.23 -6.35 28.36
CA PRO A 529 -14.91 -5.30 29.13
C PRO A 529 -14.14 -4.95 30.40
N GLY A 530 -14.05 -3.66 30.73
CA GLY A 530 -13.35 -3.18 31.94
C GLY A 530 -11.82 -3.24 31.87
N TRP A 531 -11.22 -3.44 30.67
CA TRP A 531 -9.77 -3.55 30.53
C TRP A 531 -8.99 -2.35 31.09
N ARG A 532 -9.60 -1.16 31.14
CA ARG A 532 -8.99 0.06 31.71
C ARG A 532 -8.61 -0.09 33.19
N ASP A 533 -9.31 -0.93 33.95
CA ASP A 533 -9.00 -1.22 35.36
C ASP A 533 -7.69 -2.01 35.54
N LEU A 534 -7.15 -2.55 34.43
CA LEU A 534 -5.90 -3.29 34.40
C LEU A 534 -4.67 -2.38 34.21
N ILE A 535 -4.88 -1.08 33.98
CA ILE A 535 -3.81 -0.10 33.84
C ILE A 535 -2.95 -0.10 35.12
N GLY A 536 -1.65 -0.32 34.95
CA GLY A 536 -0.68 -0.38 36.05
C GLY A 536 -0.65 -1.70 36.84
N LYS A 537 -1.44 -2.72 36.44
CA LYS A 537 -1.35 -4.08 37.03
C LYS A 537 -0.17 -4.86 36.45
N SER A 538 0.29 -5.88 37.16
CA SER A 538 1.36 -6.76 36.66
C SER A 538 0.85 -7.65 35.51
N LEU A 539 1.74 -8.09 34.62
CA LEU A 539 1.35 -8.94 33.49
C LEU A 539 0.59 -10.22 33.91
N PRO A 540 0.99 -10.96 34.96
CA PRO A 540 0.21 -12.08 35.46
C PRO A 540 -1.22 -11.67 35.90
N GLU A 541 -1.40 -10.51 36.55
CA GLU A 541 -2.73 -10.01 36.94
C GLU A 541 -3.57 -9.63 35.71
N ILE A 542 -2.95 -8.99 34.71
CA ILE A 542 -3.61 -8.63 33.44
C ILE A 542 -4.11 -9.88 32.73
N VAL A 543 -3.24 -10.88 32.56
CA VAL A 543 -3.59 -12.14 31.87
C VAL A 543 -4.62 -12.95 32.64
N ALA A 544 -4.47 -13.06 33.96
CA ALA A 544 -5.44 -13.75 34.82
C ALA A 544 -6.81 -13.08 34.72
N THR A 545 -6.87 -11.75 34.77
CA THR A 545 -8.13 -11.00 34.67
C THR A 545 -8.72 -11.07 33.27
N GLN A 546 -7.90 -10.95 32.21
CA GLN A 546 -8.34 -11.09 30.82
C GLN A 546 -8.94 -12.48 30.59
N TRP A 547 -8.33 -13.54 31.10
CA TRP A 547 -8.87 -14.90 31.05
C TRP A 547 -10.16 -15.04 31.85
N ALA A 548 -10.19 -14.52 33.09
CA ALA A 548 -11.36 -14.62 33.98
C ALA A 548 -12.56 -13.87 33.42
N VAL A 549 -12.39 -12.63 32.93
CA VAL A 549 -13.45 -11.83 32.30
C VAL A 549 -13.93 -12.49 31.01
N THR A 550 -13.03 -12.95 30.15
CA THR A 550 -13.41 -13.64 28.90
C THR A 550 -14.21 -14.89 29.19
N THR A 551 -13.73 -15.74 30.12
CA THR A 551 -14.36 -17.03 30.44
C THR A 551 -15.68 -16.82 31.19
N SER A 552 -15.74 -15.90 32.15
CA SER A 552 -17.02 -15.58 32.82
C SER A 552 -18.04 -15.06 31.82
N THR A 553 -17.67 -14.07 30.99
CA THR A 553 -18.59 -13.51 29.97
C THR A 553 -19.08 -14.58 29.02
N LEU A 554 -18.18 -15.44 28.53
CA LEU A 554 -18.53 -16.57 27.67
C LEU A 554 -19.50 -17.53 28.35
N LEU A 555 -19.27 -17.90 29.62
CA LEU A 555 -20.13 -18.82 30.35
C LEU A 555 -21.49 -18.18 30.67
N ASP A 556 -21.50 -16.90 31.06
CA ASP A 556 -22.71 -16.12 31.31
C ASP A 556 -23.58 -16.04 30.05
N ASP A 557 -22.97 -15.81 28.88
CA ASP A 557 -23.69 -15.73 27.61
C ASP A 557 -24.14 -17.11 27.12
N LEU A 558 -23.35 -18.19 27.33
CA LEU A 558 -23.73 -19.56 26.96
C LEU A 558 -24.87 -20.12 27.83
N GLU A 559 -24.82 -19.91 29.14
CA GLU A 559 -25.86 -20.38 30.07
C GLU A 559 -27.21 -19.66 29.86
N GLN A 560 -27.22 -18.50 29.18
CA GLN A 560 -28.44 -17.82 28.72
C GLN A 560 -29.03 -18.43 27.45
N LEU A 561 -28.27 -19.23 26.70
CA LEU A 561 -28.79 -19.95 25.55
C LEU A 561 -29.54 -21.20 25.99
N GLU A 562 -30.52 -21.60 25.19
CA GLU A 562 -31.16 -22.91 25.33
C GLU A 562 -30.10 -24.03 25.32
N ALA A 563 -30.26 -25.02 26.20
CA ALA A 563 -29.26 -26.07 26.41
C ALA A 563 -28.97 -26.92 25.16
N ASP A 564 -29.83 -26.89 24.15
CA ASP A 564 -29.60 -27.58 22.88
C ASP A 564 -28.76 -26.76 21.89
N ARG A 565 -28.42 -25.50 22.18
CA ARG A 565 -27.65 -24.62 21.29
C ARG A 565 -26.14 -24.71 21.46
N TRP A 566 -25.64 -25.36 22.49
CA TRP A 566 -24.21 -25.40 22.72
C TRP A 566 -23.73 -26.63 23.48
N CYS A 567 -22.50 -27.03 23.21
CA CYS A 567 -21.85 -28.16 23.86
C CYS A 567 -20.40 -27.80 24.20
N VAL A 568 -19.77 -28.67 24.99
CA VAL A 568 -18.38 -28.52 25.39
C VAL A 568 -17.50 -29.54 24.65
N ALA A 569 -16.39 -29.08 24.12
CA ALA A 569 -15.30 -29.87 23.56
C ALA A 569 -14.14 -29.91 24.56
N SER A 570 -13.50 -31.07 24.74
CA SER A 570 -12.35 -31.25 25.61
C SER A 570 -11.06 -31.16 24.80
N TYR A 571 -10.22 -30.15 25.07
CA TYR A 571 -8.88 -30.09 24.46
C TYR A 571 -8.04 -31.33 24.82
N ALA A 572 -8.13 -31.81 26.06
CA ALA A 572 -7.39 -32.99 26.50
C ALA A 572 -7.84 -34.26 25.77
N ALA A 573 -9.15 -34.45 25.57
CA ALA A 573 -9.65 -35.59 24.79
C ALA A 573 -9.30 -35.45 23.31
N LEU A 574 -9.37 -34.23 22.75
CA LEU A 574 -8.99 -33.95 21.36
C LEU A 574 -7.51 -34.29 21.08
N VAL A 575 -6.62 -34.08 22.05
CA VAL A 575 -5.20 -34.43 21.91
C VAL A 575 -4.96 -35.93 22.16
N ALA A 576 -5.67 -36.54 23.12
CA ALA A 576 -5.44 -37.93 23.51
C ALA A 576 -6.08 -38.95 22.56
N ASP A 577 -7.30 -38.67 22.09
CA ASP A 577 -8.08 -39.52 21.19
C ASP A 577 -8.98 -38.63 20.30
N PRO A 578 -8.39 -37.96 19.29
CA PRO A 578 -9.09 -37.01 18.44
C PRO A 578 -10.29 -37.62 17.72
N ASP A 579 -10.21 -38.87 17.26
CA ASP A 579 -11.30 -39.50 16.51
C ASP A 579 -12.54 -39.72 17.39
N THR A 580 -12.37 -40.17 18.64
CA THR A 580 -13.50 -40.33 19.58
C THR A 580 -14.13 -38.98 19.90
N GLU A 581 -13.32 -37.96 20.19
CA GLU A 581 -13.83 -36.64 20.57
C GLU A 581 -14.48 -35.90 19.38
N LEU A 582 -13.89 -35.96 18.19
CA LEU A 582 -14.46 -35.37 16.96
C LEU A 582 -15.74 -36.09 16.55
N THR A 583 -15.80 -37.43 16.68
CA THR A 583 -17.05 -38.17 16.44
C THR A 583 -18.16 -37.70 17.38
N ARG A 584 -17.86 -37.50 18.66
CA ARG A 584 -18.83 -37.00 19.65
C ARG A 584 -19.30 -35.58 19.34
N ILE A 585 -18.36 -34.66 19.05
CA ILE A 585 -18.69 -33.26 18.75
C ILE A 585 -19.47 -33.17 17.44
N CYS A 586 -19.04 -33.85 16.38
CA CYS A 586 -19.75 -33.91 15.10
C CYS A 586 -21.17 -34.45 15.29
N SER A 587 -21.35 -35.53 16.06
CA SER A 587 -22.67 -36.07 16.40
C SER A 587 -23.57 -35.03 17.10
N ASN A 588 -23.03 -34.27 18.05
CA ASN A 588 -23.76 -33.20 18.73
C ASN A 588 -24.12 -32.03 17.79
N LEU A 589 -23.33 -31.80 16.75
CA LEU A 589 -23.51 -30.72 15.78
C LEU A 589 -24.27 -31.15 14.52
N ASP A 590 -24.79 -32.38 14.45
CA ASP A 590 -25.37 -32.95 13.23
C ASP A 590 -24.40 -32.88 12.03
N LEU A 591 -23.12 -33.15 12.26
CA LEU A 591 -22.06 -33.30 11.26
C LEU A 591 -21.59 -34.76 11.20
N THR A 592 -21.05 -35.18 10.06
CA THR A 592 -20.49 -36.52 9.85
C THR A 592 -18.97 -36.47 9.92
N TRP A 593 -18.39 -37.20 10.87
CA TRP A 593 -16.97 -37.51 10.90
C TRP A 593 -16.73 -38.83 10.17
N ASP A 594 -16.14 -38.78 8.97
CA ASP A 594 -15.86 -39.93 8.09
C ASP A 594 -14.35 -40.16 7.88
N HIS A 595 -13.51 -39.52 8.70
CA HIS A 595 -12.06 -39.56 8.61
C HIS A 595 -11.46 -40.39 9.75
N ASN A 596 -10.26 -40.94 9.52
CA ASN A 596 -9.41 -41.53 10.55
C ASN A 596 -8.17 -40.64 10.67
N THR A 597 -7.86 -40.16 11.87
CA THR A 597 -6.73 -39.24 12.09
C THR A 597 -5.36 -39.92 12.09
N GLU A 598 -5.29 -41.25 12.01
CA GLU A 598 -4.06 -42.06 12.05
C GLU A 598 -3.16 -41.74 13.27
N GLY A 599 -3.72 -41.26 14.38
CA GLY A 599 -3.00 -40.97 15.61
C GLY A 599 -3.25 -39.57 16.15
N ALA A 600 -2.37 -38.61 15.83
CA ALA A 600 -2.37 -37.26 16.41
C ALA A 600 -2.68 -36.18 15.36
N LEU A 601 -3.43 -35.15 15.77
CA LEU A 601 -3.69 -33.99 14.93
C LEU A 601 -2.40 -33.19 14.68
N PRO A 602 -2.20 -32.62 13.47
CA PRO A 602 -1.06 -31.77 13.19
C PRO A 602 -1.06 -30.52 14.08
N ASN A 603 0.13 -30.00 14.39
CA ASN A 603 0.25 -28.74 15.13
C ASN A 603 -0.33 -27.60 14.28
N SER A 604 -1.24 -26.81 14.87
CA SER A 604 -1.82 -25.64 14.19
C SER A 604 -0.76 -24.57 13.92
N ALA A 605 -0.98 -23.73 12.90
CA ALA A 605 -0.10 -22.60 12.57
C ALA A 605 0.12 -21.60 13.73
N THR A 606 -0.79 -21.60 14.71
CA THR A 606 -0.75 -20.70 15.88
C THR A 606 -0.03 -21.29 17.11
N THR A 607 0.59 -22.45 16.96
CA THR A 607 1.29 -23.20 18.02
C THR A 607 2.66 -22.57 18.28
N LEU A 608 2.89 -22.06 19.51
CA LEU A 608 4.20 -21.52 19.90
C LEU A 608 5.24 -22.62 20.15
N GLU A 609 4.80 -23.73 20.74
CA GLU A 609 5.62 -24.89 21.07
C GLU A 609 4.67 -26.08 21.20
N ALA A 610 5.12 -27.28 20.82
CA ALA A 610 4.29 -28.49 20.79
C ALA A 610 3.60 -28.76 22.16
N PRO A 611 2.37 -29.31 22.16
CA PRO A 611 1.64 -29.57 23.40
C PRO A 611 2.39 -30.56 24.31
N ARG A 612 2.61 -30.17 25.58
CA ARG A 612 3.11 -31.05 26.66
C ARG A 612 2.38 -30.70 27.96
N ALA A 613 1.91 -31.71 28.68
CA ALA A 613 1.09 -31.54 29.88
C ALA A 613 1.78 -30.71 30.99
N GLU A 614 3.10 -30.85 31.15
CA GLU A 614 3.88 -30.16 32.20
C GLU A 614 4.36 -28.76 31.77
N LYS A 615 4.03 -28.29 30.57
CA LYS A 615 4.55 -27.02 30.03
C LYS A 615 4.20 -25.82 30.92
N TRP A 616 3.02 -25.82 31.52
CA TRP A 616 2.56 -24.72 32.36
C TRP A 616 3.37 -24.58 33.65
N GLU A 617 4.09 -25.64 34.07
CA GLU A 617 4.88 -25.64 35.30
C GLU A 617 6.01 -24.59 35.28
N ARG A 618 6.50 -24.23 34.08
CA ARG A 618 7.48 -23.15 33.91
C ARG A 618 6.99 -21.81 34.46
N ASN A 619 5.68 -21.56 34.42
CA ASN A 619 5.05 -20.35 34.93
C ASN A 619 4.33 -20.58 36.27
N ALA A 620 4.48 -21.74 36.91
CA ALA A 620 3.70 -22.13 38.10
C ALA A 620 3.86 -21.15 39.28
N GLU A 621 5.04 -20.55 39.47
CA GLU A 621 5.25 -19.59 40.54
C GLU A 621 4.44 -18.30 40.34
N GLU A 622 4.32 -17.84 39.10
CA GLU A 622 3.58 -16.64 38.76
C GLU A 622 2.07 -16.88 38.77
N LEU A 623 1.63 -18.04 38.25
CA LEU A 623 0.24 -18.46 38.33
C LEU A 623 -0.23 -18.55 39.79
N ARG A 624 0.60 -19.07 40.70
CA ARG A 624 0.27 -19.15 42.14
C ARG A 624 0.01 -17.77 42.76
N LYS A 625 0.67 -16.71 42.28
CA LYS A 625 0.52 -15.34 42.80
C LYS A 625 -0.80 -14.68 42.39
N VAL A 626 -1.42 -15.15 41.31
CA VAL A 626 -2.65 -14.57 40.75
C VAL A 626 -3.81 -15.57 40.69
N TRP A 627 -3.64 -16.78 41.24
CA TRP A 627 -4.63 -17.84 41.14
C TRP A 627 -5.96 -17.44 41.81
N ASP A 628 -5.93 -16.62 42.86
CA ASP A 628 -7.16 -16.12 43.52
C ASP A 628 -8.08 -15.34 42.55
N ILE A 629 -7.54 -14.75 41.47
CA ILE A 629 -8.32 -14.07 40.40
C ILE A 629 -9.01 -15.10 39.48
N VAL A 630 -8.39 -16.27 39.32
CA VAL A 630 -8.75 -17.32 38.36
C VAL A 630 -9.65 -18.38 39.01
N ASP A 631 -9.45 -18.67 40.29
CA ASP A 631 -9.92 -19.87 40.99
C ASP A 631 -11.43 -20.08 40.90
N SER A 632 -12.22 -19.06 41.18
CA SER A 632 -13.69 -19.15 41.15
C SER A 632 -14.22 -19.40 39.74
N VAL A 633 -13.65 -18.74 38.72
CA VAL A 633 -14.04 -18.91 37.32
C VAL A 633 -13.53 -20.25 36.77
N ALA A 634 -12.36 -20.71 37.21
CA ALA A 634 -11.82 -22.02 36.88
C ALA A 634 -12.67 -23.16 37.46
N ALA A 635 -13.11 -23.04 38.72
CA ALA A 635 -14.05 -23.98 39.32
C ALA A 635 -15.36 -24.05 38.52
N ARG A 636 -15.96 -22.89 38.20
CA ARG A 636 -17.18 -22.83 37.37
C ARG A 636 -16.97 -23.44 35.98
N ALA A 637 -15.87 -23.11 35.30
CA ALA A 637 -15.56 -23.67 33.99
C ALA A 637 -15.37 -25.18 34.04
N HIS A 638 -14.82 -25.71 35.14
CA HIS A 638 -14.70 -27.14 35.38
C HIS A 638 -16.06 -27.79 35.64
N ASP A 639 -16.93 -27.16 36.43
CA ASP A 639 -18.28 -27.66 36.70
C ASP A 639 -19.12 -27.72 35.40
N VAL A 640 -19.07 -26.67 34.58
CA VAL A 640 -19.71 -26.64 33.25
C VAL A 640 -19.12 -27.69 32.31
N PHE A 641 -17.81 -27.94 32.38
CA PHE A 641 -17.16 -29.00 31.61
C PHE A 641 -17.56 -30.41 32.08
N ALA A 642 -17.72 -30.60 33.40
CA ALA A 642 -18.07 -31.88 34.01
C ALA A 642 -19.54 -32.25 33.76
N GLU A 643 -20.43 -31.25 33.75
CA GLU A 643 -21.87 -31.41 33.47
C GLU A 643 -22.29 -30.53 32.27
N PRO A 644 -21.78 -30.81 31.05
CA PRO A 644 -22.06 -29.96 29.90
C PRO A 644 -23.51 -30.12 29.45
N PRO A 645 -24.13 -29.05 28.94
CA PRO A 645 -25.46 -29.17 28.35
C PRO A 645 -25.44 -30.15 27.19
N THR A 646 -26.46 -31.00 27.14
CA THR A 646 -26.60 -32.01 26.09
C THR A 646 -27.31 -31.40 24.89
N ILE A 647 -26.57 -31.12 23.81
CA ILE A 647 -27.20 -30.82 22.52
C ILE A 647 -27.97 -32.05 22.07
N LYS A 648 -29.28 -31.89 21.86
CA LYS A 648 -30.07 -32.88 21.13
C LYS A 648 -29.85 -32.66 19.64
N PRO A 649 -29.41 -33.69 18.88
CA PRO A 649 -29.27 -33.60 17.44
C PRO A 649 -30.62 -33.22 16.82
N SER A 650 -30.66 -32.13 16.06
CA SER A 650 -31.86 -31.68 15.36
C SER A 650 -31.69 -32.04 13.89
N ARG A 651 -32.20 -33.22 13.49
CA ARG A 651 -32.09 -33.69 12.10
C ARG A 651 -32.95 -32.90 11.11
N THR A 652 -33.68 -31.89 11.57
CA THR A 652 -34.57 -31.05 10.77
C THR A 652 -34.02 -29.64 10.65
N ARG A 653 -33.95 -29.16 9.40
CA ARG A 653 -33.55 -27.80 9.02
C ARG A 653 -34.34 -26.75 9.80
N SER A 654 -33.66 -25.69 10.27
CA SER A 654 -34.33 -24.60 10.98
C SER A 654 -35.20 -23.77 10.04
N ALA A 655 -36.40 -23.40 10.50
CA ALA A 655 -37.25 -22.43 9.82
C ALA A 655 -36.71 -20.98 9.93
N GLU A 656 -35.75 -20.75 10.83
CA GLU A 656 -35.14 -19.45 11.13
C GLU A 656 -33.76 -19.25 10.50
N ALA A 657 -33.33 -20.19 9.64
CA ALA A 657 -32.04 -20.13 8.96
C ALA A 657 -31.94 -18.89 8.06
N VAL A 658 -30.80 -18.20 8.13
CA VAL A 658 -30.55 -16.97 7.36
C VAL A 658 -30.41 -17.31 5.88
N SER A 659 -31.22 -16.69 5.03
CA SER A 659 -31.14 -16.81 3.57
C SER A 659 -30.32 -15.65 2.99
N VAL A 660 -29.26 -16.01 2.29
CA VAL A 660 -28.37 -15.07 1.58
C VAL A 660 -28.71 -15.17 0.11
N SER A 661 -29.47 -14.20 -0.39
CA SER A 661 -29.80 -14.12 -1.82
C SER A 661 -28.59 -13.60 -2.59
N LEU A 662 -27.91 -14.51 -3.29
CA LEU A 662 -26.98 -14.14 -4.36
C LEU A 662 -27.83 -13.70 -5.56
N SER A 663 -28.40 -12.50 -5.53
CA SER A 663 -29.21 -12.00 -6.65
C SER A 663 -28.34 -11.97 -7.92
N ASN A 664 -28.69 -12.82 -8.91
CA ASN A 664 -27.99 -13.10 -10.18
C ASN A 664 -26.48 -12.91 -10.08
N GLU A 665 -25.75 -14.00 -9.78
CA GLU A 665 -24.28 -14.13 -9.88
C GLU A 665 -23.60 -12.76 -9.98
N PRO A 666 -23.12 -12.15 -8.89
CA PRO A 666 -22.16 -11.09 -9.07
C PRO A 666 -20.86 -11.79 -9.49
N ASP A 667 -20.77 -12.11 -10.80
CA ASP A 667 -19.64 -12.74 -11.50
C ASP A 667 -18.35 -12.57 -10.70
N GLY A 668 -17.89 -13.62 -9.99
CA GLY A 668 -16.54 -13.65 -9.38
C GLY A 668 -16.13 -12.47 -8.48
N ASN A 669 -17.05 -11.81 -7.76
CA ASN A 669 -16.72 -10.64 -6.94
C ASN A 669 -16.48 -10.96 -5.44
N ILE A 670 -15.21 -11.15 -5.05
CA ILE A 670 -14.67 -10.36 -3.93
C ILE A 670 -14.94 -8.91 -4.36
N PRO A 671 -15.66 -8.03 -3.65
CA PRO A 671 -16.21 -6.79 -4.19
C PRO A 671 -15.28 -6.16 -5.23
N THR A 672 -15.49 -6.48 -6.52
CA THR A 672 -14.81 -5.76 -7.58
C THR A 672 -15.73 -4.60 -7.78
N ASP A 673 -15.24 -3.46 -7.32
CA ASP A 673 -15.94 -2.21 -7.42
C ASP A 673 -15.83 -1.70 -8.89
N PHE A 674 -16.03 -2.59 -9.87
CA PHE A 674 -15.75 -2.44 -11.31
C PHE A 674 -16.92 -2.93 -12.19
N SER A 675 -18.17 -2.90 -11.70
CA SER A 675 -19.33 -3.25 -12.53
C SER A 675 -19.55 -2.24 -13.66
N SER A 676 -20.27 -2.64 -14.72
CA SER A 676 -20.65 -1.73 -15.79
C SER A 676 -22.04 -2.03 -16.35
N VAL A 677 -22.73 -1.01 -16.80
CA VAL A 677 -24.04 -1.06 -17.46
C VAL A 677 -23.89 -0.51 -18.86
N PHE A 678 -24.44 -1.19 -19.86
CA PHE A 678 -24.36 -0.74 -21.25
C PHE A 678 -25.71 -0.81 -21.95
N THR A 679 -25.90 0.03 -22.96
CA THR A 679 -27.05 -0.05 -23.87
C THR A 679 -26.85 -1.15 -24.90
N GLY A 680 -27.90 -1.89 -25.26
CA GLY A 680 -27.81 -2.91 -26.32
C GLY A 680 -27.30 -2.37 -27.66
N SER A 681 -27.62 -1.10 -27.98
CA SER A 681 -27.10 -0.41 -29.16
C SER A 681 -25.57 -0.24 -29.14
N PHE A 682 -24.96 -0.02 -27.96
CA PHE A 682 -23.50 0.08 -27.83
C PHE A 682 -22.80 -1.21 -28.27
N GLY A 683 -23.27 -2.36 -27.79
CA GLY A 683 -22.74 -3.67 -28.22
C GLY A 683 -22.97 -3.94 -29.71
N ALA A 684 -24.12 -3.54 -30.26
CA ALA A 684 -24.42 -3.65 -31.69
C ALA A 684 -23.52 -2.76 -32.55
N ILE A 685 -23.16 -1.55 -32.07
CA ILE A 685 -22.22 -0.65 -32.76
C ILE A 685 -20.83 -1.29 -32.81
N LEU A 686 -20.32 -1.82 -31.69
CA LEU A 686 -19.02 -2.52 -31.64
C LEU A 686 -18.98 -3.70 -32.63
N GLN A 687 -20.07 -4.48 -32.68
CA GLN A 687 -20.20 -5.61 -33.60
C GLN A 687 -20.25 -5.17 -35.06
N ALA A 688 -21.12 -4.20 -35.40
CA ALA A 688 -21.31 -3.74 -36.77
C ALA A 688 -20.07 -3.05 -37.34
N ALA A 689 -19.33 -2.32 -36.50
CA ALA A 689 -18.07 -1.69 -36.86
C ALA A 689 -16.88 -2.68 -36.86
N ASN A 690 -17.08 -3.91 -36.37
CA ASN A 690 -16.05 -4.91 -36.14
C ASN A 690 -14.87 -4.37 -35.29
N VAL A 691 -15.18 -3.76 -34.15
CA VAL A 691 -14.18 -3.19 -33.24
C VAL A 691 -14.39 -3.61 -31.78
N SER A 692 -13.33 -3.49 -31.00
CA SER A 692 -13.33 -3.45 -29.53
C SER A 692 -12.59 -2.19 -29.09
N LEU A 693 -12.65 -1.84 -27.80
CA LEU A 693 -12.00 -0.65 -27.27
C LEU A 693 -10.98 -1.00 -26.19
N ALA A 694 -9.96 -0.15 -26.06
CA ALA A 694 -9.04 -0.13 -24.93
C ALA A 694 -9.21 1.22 -24.22
N ALA A 695 -9.54 1.19 -22.93
CA ALA A 695 -9.71 2.39 -22.11
C ALA A 695 -8.80 2.36 -20.88
N THR A 696 -8.22 3.48 -20.50
CA THR A 696 -7.28 3.54 -19.35
C THR A 696 -7.88 4.23 -18.14
N THR A 697 -7.53 3.75 -16.95
CA THR A 697 -7.86 4.37 -15.67
C THR A 697 -6.58 4.72 -14.92
N TYR A 698 -6.32 6.01 -14.76
CA TYR A 698 -5.06 6.46 -14.17
C TYR A 698 -5.00 6.14 -12.66
N GLN A 699 -6.12 6.31 -11.94
CA GLN A 699 -6.15 6.18 -10.47
C GLN A 699 -6.31 4.75 -9.97
N SER A 700 -7.14 3.95 -10.66
CA SER A 700 -7.35 2.53 -10.31
C SER A 700 -6.31 1.61 -10.97
N GLY A 701 -5.43 2.14 -11.83
CA GLY A 701 -4.29 1.43 -12.37
C GLY A 701 -4.68 0.35 -13.38
N ARG A 702 -5.70 0.59 -14.23
CA ARG A 702 -6.22 -0.43 -15.14
C ARG A 702 -6.17 -0.01 -16.60
N LEU A 703 -5.86 -0.96 -17.47
CA LEU A 703 -6.27 -0.97 -18.88
C LEU A 703 -7.52 -1.85 -18.98
N VAL A 704 -8.60 -1.32 -19.53
CA VAL A 704 -9.89 -1.99 -19.69
C VAL A 704 -10.09 -2.31 -21.17
N LEU A 705 -10.13 -3.59 -21.54
CA LEU A 705 -10.56 -4.02 -22.86
C LEU A 705 -12.09 -4.16 -22.85
N VAL A 706 -12.76 -3.31 -23.62
CA VAL A 706 -14.20 -3.35 -23.83
C VAL A 706 -14.47 -4.17 -25.07
N ARG A 707 -14.92 -5.41 -24.87
CA ARG A 707 -15.00 -6.44 -25.90
C ARG A 707 -16.38 -7.08 -25.97
N ARG A 708 -16.78 -7.54 -27.16
CA ARG A 708 -18.11 -8.11 -27.38
C ARG A 708 -18.12 -9.58 -27.00
N ASP A 709 -19.04 -9.99 -26.13
CA ASP A 709 -19.21 -11.39 -25.75
C ASP A 709 -20.65 -11.86 -25.96
N GLY A 710 -20.93 -12.43 -27.13
CA GLY A 710 -22.28 -12.88 -27.47
C GLY A 710 -23.28 -11.72 -27.50
N ASP A 711 -24.26 -11.73 -26.59
CA ASP A 711 -25.24 -10.65 -26.39
C ASP A 711 -24.78 -9.59 -25.36
N LYS A 712 -23.64 -9.80 -24.67
CA LYS A 712 -23.05 -8.92 -23.64
C LYS A 712 -21.85 -8.10 -24.11
N VAL A 713 -21.51 -7.04 -23.37
CA VAL A 713 -20.23 -6.33 -23.48
C VAL A 713 -19.41 -6.69 -22.25
N ASN A 714 -18.22 -7.23 -22.44
CA ASN A 714 -17.29 -7.63 -21.39
C ASN A 714 -16.24 -6.53 -21.20
N THR A 715 -15.99 -6.17 -19.93
CA THR A 715 -14.98 -5.21 -19.50
C THR A 715 -13.82 -5.95 -18.84
N HIS A 716 -12.81 -6.29 -19.63
CA HIS A 716 -11.69 -7.10 -19.18
C HIS A 716 -10.54 -6.24 -18.67
N LEU A 717 -10.12 -6.46 -17.43
CA LEU A 717 -9.19 -5.58 -16.72
C LEU A 717 -7.76 -6.14 -16.75
N ARG A 718 -6.78 -5.27 -17.02
CA ARG A 718 -5.34 -5.53 -16.90
C ARG A 718 -4.70 -4.46 -16.02
N PHE A 719 -3.76 -4.85 -15.17
CA PHE A 719 -3.10 -3.93 -14.25
C PHE A 719 -1.87 -3.29 -14.89
N PHE A 720 -1.80 -1.97 -14.77
CA PHE A 720 -0.62 -1.20 -15.13
C PHE A 720 -0.42 -0.07 -14.11
N PRO A 721 0.83 0.33 -13.82
CA PRO A 721 1.08 1.44 -12.92
C PRO A 721 0.71 2.77 -13.60
N SER A 722 -0.46 3.32 -13.25
CA SER A 722 -0.95 4.61 -13.77
C SER A 722 -0.97 4.71 -15.30
N PRO A 723 -1.75 3.86 -16.00
CA PRO A 723 -1.89 3.93 -17.44
C PRO A 723 -2.59 5.24 -17.85
N MET A 724 -2.11 5.87 -18.92
CA MET A 724 -2.60 7.15 -19.43
C MET A 724 -2.86 7.04 -20.94
N GLY A 725 -2.00 7.60 -21.79
CA GLY A 725 -2.18 7.56 -23.24
C GLY A 725 -2.08 6.15 -23.82
N VAL A 726 -2.86 5.89 -24.88
CA VAL A 726 -2.89 4.64 -25.66
C VAL A 726 -2.87 4.97 -27.14
N ALA A 727 -2.03 4.28 -27.91
CA ALA A 727 -2.02 4.37 -29.37
C ALA A 727 -2.15 2.99 -30.02
N VAL A 728 -2.89 2.93 -31.13
CA VAL A 728 -3.08 1.69 -31.90
C VAL A 728 -2.75 1.98 -33.37
N GLN A 729 -1.94 1.12 -33.99
CA GLN A 729 -1.67 1.18 -35.43
C GLN A 729 -1.41 -0.23 -35.97
N GLY A 730 -2.29 -0.71 -36.84
CA GLY A 730 -2.20 -2.07 -37.38
C GLY A 730 -2.25 -3.10 -36.24
N SER A 731 -1.21 -3.94 -36.14
CA SER A 731 -1.08 -4.95 -35.08
C SER A 731 -0.42 -4.44 -33.79
N LYS A 732 -0.06 -3.17 -33.72
CA LYS A 732 0.63 -2.58 -32.57
C LYS A 732 -0.34 -1.86 -31.63
N LEU A 733 -0.09 -2.01 -30.34
CA LEU A 733 -0.69 -1.22 -29.28
C LEU A 733 0.43 -0.64 -28.41
N ALA A 734 0.45 0.67 -28.20
CA ALA A 734 1.33 1.32 -27.23
C ALA A 734 0.53 1.82 -26.03
N LEU A 735 1.11 1.69 -24.84
CA LEU A 735 0.53 2.12 -23.57
C LEU A 735 1.57 2.93 -22.79
N GLY A 736 1.22 4.19 -22.48
CA GLY A 736 2.00 5.03 -21.59
C GLY A 736 1.62 4.77 -20.13
N THR A 737 2.60 4.45 -19.29
CA THR A 737 2.44 4.25 -17.85
C THR A 737 3.22 5.32 -17.07
N LYS A 738 3.26 5.23 -15.72
CA LYS A 738 3.97 6.22 -14.89
C LYS A 738 5.40 6.48 -15.34
N THR A 739 6.15 5.42 -15.67
CA THR A 739 7.60 5.51 -15.94
C THR A 739 8.06 4.77 -17.19
N THR A 740 7.13 4.11 -17.89
CA THR A 740 7.45 3.21 -18.99
C THR A 740 6.43 3.36 -20.11
N VAL A 741 6.90 3.30 -21.36
CA VAL A 741 6.05 3.04 -22.52
C VAL A 741 6.17 1.58 -22.90
N TRP A 742 5.04 0.88 -22.90
CA TRP A 742 4.96 -0.50 -23.36
C TRP A 742 4.42 -0.55 -24.77
N GLU A 743 5.08 -1.29 -25.65
CA GLU A 743 4.57 -1.61 -26.98
C GLU A 743 4.28 -3.12 -27.06
N PHE A 744 3.08 -3.43 -27.51
CA PHE A 744 2.52 -4.77 -27.67
C PHE A 744 2.24 -5.05 -29.14
N TRP A 745 2.39 -6.31 -29.54
CA TRP A 745 2.04 -6.78 -30.87
C TRP A 745 0.99 -7.88 -30.77
N ASN A 746 -0.03 -7.78 -31.61
CA ASN A 746 -1.00 -8.86 -31.78
C ASN A 746 -0.33 -10.10 -32.38
N GLN A 747 -0.40 -11.23 -31.65
CA GLN A 747 0.09 -12.55 -32.04
C GLN A 747 -1.09 -13.51 -32.20
N GLN A 748 -1.56 -13.65 -33.45
CA GLN A 748 -2.76 -14.43 -33.74
C GLN A 748 -2.61 -15.94 -33.44
N ALA A 749 -1.39 -16.46 -33.49
CA ALA A 749 -1.12 -17.86 -33.12
C ALA A 749 -1.33 -18.10 -31.62
N ALA A 750 -0.88 -17.17 -30.76
CA ALA A 750 -1.04 -17.24 -29.31
C ALA A 750 -2.51 -17.09 -28.87
N ALA A 751 -3.32 -16.33 -29.62
CA ALA A 751 -4.75 -16.20 -29.34
C ALA A 751 -5.48 -17.55 -29.29
N LYS A 752 -5.03 -18.54 -30.08
CA LYS A 752 -5.65 -19.88 -30.13
C LYS A 752 -5.40 -20.73 -28.90
N THR A 753 -4.37 -20.43 -28.13
CA THR A 753 -3.97 -21.23 -26.96
C THR A 753 -4.45 -20.62 -25.65
N ILE A 754 -5.12 -19.47 -25.69
CA ILE A 754 -5.64 -18.78 -24.51
C ILE A 754 -7.03 -19.30 -24.20
N ASP A 755 -7.24 -19.68 -22.95
CA ASP A 755 -8.54 -20.11 -22.42
C ASP A 755 -9.52 -18.92 -22.35
N PRO A 756 -10.81 -19.06 -22.76
CA PRO A 756 -11.38 -20.23 -23.40
C PRO A 756 -10.95 -20.40 -24.86
N GLU A 757 -10.48 -21.61 -25.17
CA GLU A 757 -9.94 -21.98 -26.49
C GLU A 757 -10.94 -21.64 -27.61
N GLY A 758 -10.48 -20.88 -28.61
CA GLY A 758 -11.29 -20.49 -29.76
C GLY A 758 -12.17 -19.24 -29.58
N LYS A 759 -12.17 -18.61 -28.40
CA LYS A 759 -12.92 -17.35 -28.15
C LYS A 759 -12.08 -16.09 -28.38
N VAL A 760 -10.79 -16.13 -28.07
CA VAL A 760 -9.87 -15.00 -28.23
C VAL A 760 -9.46 -14.84 -29.69
N ASP A 761 -9.69 -13.67 -30.28
CA ASP A 761 -9.41 -13.40 -31.70
C ASP A 761 -8.14 -12.57 -31.97
N ALA A 762 -7.57 -11.99 -30.90
CA ALA A 762 -6.30 -11.28 -30.91
C ALA A 762 -5.62 -11.40 -29.55
N CYS A 763 -4.29 -11.50 -29.54
CA CYS A 763 -3.50 -11.55 -28.31
C CYS A 763 -2.34 -10.56 -28.39
N TYR A 764 -2.46 -9.44 -27.69
CA TYR A 764 -1.43 -8.41 -27.62
C TYR A 764 -0.34 -8.83 -26.62
N MET A 765 0.81 -9.25 -27.16
CA MET A 765 1.97 -9.67 -26.38
C MET A 765 2.97 -8.54 -26.22
N PRO A 766 3.56 -8.32 -25.03
CA PRO A 766 4.55 -7.28 -24.81
C PRO A 766 5.82 -7.56 -25.61
N ARG A 767 6.37 -6.55 -26.30
CA ARG A 767 7.60 -6.68 -27.11
C ARG A 767 8.67 -5.67 -26.79
N ARG A 768 8.29 -4.47 -26.34
CA ARG A 768 9.21 -3.42 -25.94
C ARG A 768 8.70 -2.71 -24.70
N GLY A 769 9.58 -2.52 -23.73
CA GLY A 769 9.40 -1.57 -22.63
C GLY A 769 10.47 -0.49 -22.76
N HIS A 770 10.07 0.77 -22.81
CA HIS A 770 10.98 1.92 -22.88
C HIS A 770 10.84 2.76 -21.60
N VAL A 771 11.91 2.86 -20.81
CA VAL A 771 11.88 3.59 -19.53
C VAL A 771 12.06 5.09 -19.80
N THR A 772 11.04 5.86 -19.43
CA THR A 772 10.99 7.31 -19.66
C THR A 772 11.23 8.14 -18.39
N GLY A 773 11.04 7.53 -17.22
CA GLY A 773 10.81 8.28 -15.98
C GLY A 773 9.40 8.90 -15.95
N ASP A 774 9.05 9.62 -14.88
CA ASP A 774 7.72 10.24 -14.78
C ASP A 774 7.64 11.53 -15.60
N VAL A 775 7.42 11.39 -16.91
CA VAL A 775 7.22 12.48 -17.87
C VAL A 775 5.74 12.82 -18.09
N ARG A 776 4.83 12.07 -17.44
CA ARG A 776 3.37 12.21 -17.55
C ARG A 776 2.86 12.11 -19.00
N ILE A 777 2.98 10.93 -19.59
CA ILE A 777 2.58 10.64 -20.98
C ILE A 777 1.05 10.72 -21.13
N HIS A 778 0.53 11.88 -21.55
CA HIS A 778 -0.93 12.08 -21.62
C HIS A 778 -1.54 11.54 -22.92
N ASP A 779 -0.81 11.59 -24.04
CA ASP A 779 -1.31 11.13 -25.33
C ASP A 779 -0.18 10.43 -26.11
N LEU A 780 -0.57 9.48 -26.95
CA LEU A 780 0.32 8.67 -27.78
C LEU A 780 -0.27 8.56 -29.19
N ALA A 781 0.60 8.55 -30.21
CA ALA A 781 0.18 8.32 -31.58
C ALA A 781 1.34 7.81 -32.42
N TYR A 782 1.05 6.94 -33.38
CA TYR A 782 2.03 6.55 -34.39
C TYR A 782 1.96 7.51 -35.59
N ASP A 783 3.11 7.88 -36.13
CA ASP A 783 3.18 8.63 -37.38
C ASP A 783 3.04 7.73 -38.62
N GLY A 784 3.07 8.34 -39.80
CA GLY A 784 2.96 7.63 -41.08
C GLY A 784 4.13 6.68 -41.38
N ALA A 785 5.26 6.82 -40.68
CA ALA A 785 6.40 5.90 -40.74
C ALA A 785 6.30 4.79 -39.67
N GLY A 786 5.30 4.85 -38.79
CA GLY A 786 5.09 3.92 -37.69
C GLY A 786 6.00 4.16 -36.49
N GLU A 787 6.56 5.36 -36.35
CA GLU A 787 7.29 5.79 -35.16
C GLU A 787 6.32 6.34 -34.11
N LEU A 788 6.57 6.01 -32.85
CA LEU A 788 5.71 6.41 -31.74
C LEU A 788 6.07 7.81 -31.24
N TRP A 789 5.08 8.69 -31.26
CA TRP A 789 5.11 10.01 -30.64
C TRP A 789 4.39 9.99 -29.29
N ALA A 790 4.84 10.86 -28.38
CA ALA A 790 4.20 11.05 -27.09
C ALA A 790 4.12 12.52 -26.69
N VAL A 791 3.08 12.83 -25.91
CA VAL A 791 2.94 14.09 -25.19
C VAL A 791 3.61 13.97 -23.81
N ALA A 792 4.76 14.62 -23.64
CA ALA A 792 5.48 14.67 -22.37
C ALA A 792 5.03 15.90 -21.57
N THR A 793 3.87 15.79 -20.91
CA THR A 793 3.17 16.91 -20.26
C THR A 793 4.04 17.68 -19.28
N ARG A 794 4.82 16.97 -18.44
CA ARG A 794 5.72 17.64 -17.47
C ARG A 794 6.74 18.53 -18.12
N PHE A 795 7.19 18.17 -19.32
CA PHE A 795 8.17 18.90 -20.11
C PHE A 795 7.53 19.85 -21.14
N SER A 796 6.19 19.89 -21.21
CA SER A 796 5.45 20.76 -22.14
C SER A 796 5.91 20.60 -23.60
N CYS A 797 6.16 19.35 -24.03
CA CYS A 797 6.70 19.05 -25.36
C CYS A 797 6.18 17.73 -25.95
N LEU A 798 6.29 17.62 -27.28
CA LEU A 798 6.15 16.37 -28.02
C LEU A 798 7.51 15.68 -28.11
N VAL A 799 7.53 14.36 -27.92
CA VAL A 799 8.75 13.56 -27.86
C VAL A 799 8.65 12.29 -28.71
N LYS A 800 9.82 11.75 -29.07
CA LYS A 800 10.01 10.39 -29.60
C LYS A 800 10.88 9.56 -28.66
N PHE A 801 10.93 8.26 -28.89
CA PHE A 801 11.74 7.32 -28.12
C PHE A 801 12.85 6.69 -28.97
N ASP A 802 14.08 6.70 -28.48
CA ASP A 802 15.23 6.06 -29.12
C ASP A 802 15.86 5.01 -28.18
N ARG A 803 17.13 4.65 -28.38
CA ARG A 803 17.83 3.63 -27.57
C ARG A 803 18.74 4.21 -26.50
N GLU A 804 19.17 5.46 -26.65
CA GLU A 804 20.18 6.09 -25.79
C GLU A 804 19.54 7.00 -24.74
N TYR A 805 18.39 7.61 -25.06
CA TYR A 805 17.74 8.61 -24.24
C TYR A 805 16.38 8.12 -23.73
N SER A 806 15.98 8.58 -22.53
CA SER A 806 14.64 8.34 -21.98
C SER A 806 13.55 8.86 -22.92
N PHE A 807 13.79 10.00 -23.58
CA PHE A 807 12.99 10.55 -24.65
C PHE A 807 13.77 11.63 -25.39
N SER A 808 13.42 11.87 -26.65
CA SER A 808 14.00 12.90 -27.52
C SER A 808 12.95 13.97 -27.85
N PRO A 809 13.05 15.19 -27.28
CA PRO A 809 12.13 16.29 -27.58
C PRO A 809 12.15 16.67 -29.06
N GLN A 810 10.98 16.70 -29.69
CA GLN A 810 10.81 17.02 -31.10
C GLN A 810 10.22 18.41 -31.30
N TRP A 811 9.32 18.82 -30.41
CA TRP A 811 8.65 20.11 -30.51
C TRP A 811 8.15 20.57 -29.15
N ARG A 812 8.15 21.89 -28.91
CA ARG A 812 7.54 22.54 -27.75
C ARG A 812 6.88 23.84 -28.19
N PRO A 813 5.84 24.33 -27.51
CA PRO A 813 5.24 25.62 -27.85
C PRO A 813 6.30 26.75 -27.81
N PRO A 814 6.30 27.71 -28.77
CA PRO A 814 7.33 28.73 -28.85
C PRO A 814 7.44 29.64 -27.62
N PHE A 815 6.35 29.80 -26.88
CA PHE A 815 6.32 30.59 -25.65
C PHE A 815 6.94 29.87 -24.45
N ILE A 816 7.18 28.55 -24.53
CA ILE A 816 7.91 27.85 -23.48
C ILE A 816 9.38 28.22 -23.59
N SER A 817 9.99 28.73 -22.52
CA SER A 817 11.38 29.26 -22.58
C SER A 817 12.44 28.16 -22.55
N GLY A 818 12.23 27.09 -21.77
CA GLY A 818 13.14 25.94 -21.69
C GLY A 818 12.42 24.62 -21.38
N LEU A 819 13.15 23.51 -21.49
CA LEU A 819 12.68 22.19 -21.02
C LEU A 819 12.84 22.13 -19.50
N SER A 820 11.74 21.97 -18.78
CA SER A 820 11.73 21.74 -17.35
C SER A 820 10.59 20.80 -16.97
N ALA A 821 10.73 20.05 -15.88
CA ALA A 821 9.74 19.05 -15.46
C ALA A 821 8.59 19.65 -14.62
N ASP A 822 8.18 20.88 -14.96
CA ASP A 822 7.32 21.76 -14.14
C ASP A 822 5.85 21.81 -14.59
N ASP A 823 5.52 21.20 -15.72
CA ASP A 823 4.17 21.26 -16.32
C ASP A 823 3.65 22.70 -16.48
N ARG A 824 4.24 23.43 -17.42
CA ARG A 824 4.04 24.89 -17.53
C ARG A 824 2.73 25.25 -18.23
N CYS A 825 2.40 24.58 -19.33
CA CYS A 825 1.19 24.84 -20.11
C CYS A 825 0.17 23.68 -20.13
N HIS A 826 0.50 22.53 -19.52
CA HIS A 826 -0.28 21.30 -19.61
C HIS A 826 -0.63 20.90 -21.04
N LEU A 827 0.40 20.77 -21.87
CA LEU A 827 0.28 20.14 -23.18
C LEU A 827 -0.17 18.70 -22.95
N ASN A 828 -1.39 18.36 -23.40
CA ASN A 828 -2.06 17.13 -22.95
C ASN A 828 -2.59 16.24 -24.10
N GLY A 829 -2.62 16.72 -25.33
CA GLY A 829 -3.14 15.94 -26.46
C GLY A 829 -2.56 16.38 -27.79
N MET A 830 -2.61 15.48 -28.78
CA MET A 830 -2.14 15.74 -30.15
C MET A 830 -3.05 15.12 -31.21
N ALA A 831 -3.25 15.87 -32.31
CA ALA A 831 -3.93 15.42 -33.51
C ALA A 831 -2.92 15.19 -34.63
N MET A 832 -3.03 14.03 -35.27
CA MET A 832 -2.22 13.65 -36.42
C MET A 832 -2.94 14.03 -37.72
N VAL A 833 -2.29 14.78 -38.60
CA VAL A 833 -2.77 15.10 -39.95
C VAL A 833 -1.76 14.56 -40.94
N GLU A 834 -2.22 13.79 -41.93
CA GLU A 834 -1.35 13.14 -42.92
C GLU A 834 -0.17 12.37 -42.29
N GLY A 835 -0.43 11.74 -41.14
CA GLY A 835 0.54 10.95 -40.41
C GLY A 835 1.60 11.78 -39.67
N LYS A 836 1.38 13.07 -39.37
CA LYS A 836 2.29 13.91 -38.58
C LYS A 836 1.55 14.68 -37.49
N PRO A 837 2.17 14.98 -36.33
CA PRO A 837 1.56 15.85 -35.33
C PRO A 837 1.35 17.25 -35.93
N ARG A 838 0.09 17.72 -35.91
CA ARG A 838 -0.28 19.00 -36.52
C ARG A 838 -0.93 19.95 -35.54
N TYR A 839 -1.80 19.46 -34.66
CA TYR A 839 -2.47 20.28 -33.65
C TYR A 839 -2.26 19.68 -32.26
N VAL A 840 -2.12 20.53 -31.25
CA VAL A 840 -1.99 20.09 -29.85
C VAL A 840 -2.93 20.89 -28.94
N THR A 841 -3.38 20.28 -27.85
CA THR A 841 -4.13 20.97 -26.81
C THR A 841 -3.22 21.34 -25.65
N VAL A 842 -3.42 22.56 -25.13
CA VAL A 842 -2.82 23.07 -23.89
C VAL A 842 -3.92 23.61 -22.99
N LEU A 843 -3.75 23.54 -21.67
CA LEU A 843 -4.73 24.11 -20.73
C LEU A 843 -4.46 25.59 -20.40
N GLY A 844 -3.29 26.11 -20.77
CA GLY A 844 -2.95 27.51 -20.58
C GLY A 844 -1.83 27.98 -21.51
N LEU A 845 -1.93 29.21 -22.02
CA LEU A 845 -0.86 29.88 -22.76
C LEU A 845 0.15 30.52 -21.79
N THR A 846 0.83 29.69 -21.02
CA THR A 846 1.71 30.13 -19.94
C THR A 846 3.05 29.40 -19.93
N ASP A 847 4.08 30.14 -19.55
CA ASP A 847 5.43 29.67 -19.29
C ASP A 847 5.77 29.88 -17.82
N THR A 848 4.86 29.51 -16.93
CA THR A 848 5.07 29.52 -15.47
C THR A 848 4.83 28.11 -14.95
N PRO A 849 5.65 27.57 -14.03
CA PRO A 849 5.41 26.27 -13.42
C PRO A 849 3.95 26.15 -12.95
N ASN A 850 3.22 25.15 -13.47
CA ASN A 850 1.82 24.90 -13.12
C ASN A 850 0.83 26.05 -13.42
N GLY A 851 1.22 27.09 -14.18
CA GLY A 851 0.45 28.32 -14.36
C GLY A 851 -0.87 28.18 -15.11
N TRP A 852 -1.07 27.05 -15.82
CA TRP A 852 -2.33 26.73 -16.48
C TRP A 852 -3.51 26.56 -15.50
N ARG A 853 -3.26 26.39 -14.20
CA ARG A 853 -4.31 26.23 -13.18
C ARG A 853 -5.08 27.51 -12.89
N ASP A 854 -4.47 28.67 -13.12
CA ASP A 854 -5.03 29.98 -12.72
C ASP A 854 -6.31 30.31 -13.49
N ASP A 855 -6.37 29.93 -14.77
CA ASP A 855 -7.54 30.11 -15.64
C ASP A 855 -7.92 28.79 -16.32
N LYS A 856 -8.10 27.72 -15.55
CA LYS A 856 -8.50 26.42 -16.12
C LYS A 856 -9.89 26.42 -16.78
N ALA A 857 -10.74 27.42 -16.49
CA ALA A 857 -12.09 27.52 -17.01
C ALA A 857 -12.14 28.07 -18.44
N ALA A 858 -11.21 28.96 -18.83
CA ALA A 858 -11.18 29.58 -20.16
C ALA A 858 -9.77 29.73 -20.77
N GLY A 859 -8.71 29.34 -20.08
CA GLY A 859 -7.32 29.53 -20.51
C GLY A 859 -6.81 28.55 -21.57
N GLY A 860 -7.59 27.51 -21.90
CA GLY A 860 -7.21 26.45 -22.82
C GLY A 860 -7.14 26.92 -24.28
N ALA A 861 -6.27 26.28 -25.05
CA ALA A 861 -6.05 26.59 -26.46
C ALA A 861 -5.69 25.36 -27.28
N ILE A 862 -5.85 25.46 -28.60
CA ILE A 862 -5.27 24.55 -29.57
C ILE A 862 -4.16 25.28 -30.32
N LEU A 863 -2.99 24.67 -30.42
CA LEU A 863 -1.84 25.24 -31.13
C LEU A 863 -1.58 24.45 -32.42
N ASP A 864 -1.19 25.15 -33.49
CA ASP A 864 -0.56 24.55 -34.65
C ASP A 864 0.91 24.23 -34.34
N VAL A 865 1.34 23.00 -34.61
CA VAL A 865 2.71 22.54 -34.39
C VAL A 865 3.70 23.17 -35.38
N GLU A 866 3.32 23.43 -36.62
CA GLU A 866 4.24 23.97 -37.63
C GLU A 866 4.53 25.46 -37.40
N GLY A 867 3.50 26.26 -37.17
CA GLY A 867 3.63 27.69 -36.90
C GLY A 867 3.82 28.05 -35.43
N GLY A 868 3.39 27.19 -34.50
CA GLY A 868 3.40 27.44 -33.06
C GLY A 868 2.33 28.42 -32.56
N ALA A 869 1.48 28.93 -33.47
CA ALA A 869 0.43 29.90 -33.16
C ALA A 869 -0.86 29.21 -32.65
N PRO A 870 -1.64 29.86 -31.77
CA PRO A 870 -2.96 29.36 -31.42
C PRO A 870 -3.92 29.38 -32.62
N VAL A 871 -4.56 28.24 -32.89
CA VAL A 871 -5.68 28.09 -33.84
C VAL A 871 -6.97 28.58 -33.19
N THR A 872 -7.16 28.24 -31.91
CA THR A 872 -8.29 28.70 -31.09
C THR A 872 -7.85 28.83 -29.64
N VAL A 873 -8.51 29.72 -28.91
CA VAL A 873 -8.26 30.04 -27.48
C VAL A 873 -9.60 30.17 -26.77
N GLY A 874 -9.60 30.20 -25.44
CA GLY A 874 -10.84 30.35 -24.68
C GLY A 874 -11.53 29.03 -24.34
N LEU A 875 -10.88 27.88 -24.58
CA LEU A 875 -11.47 26.57 -24.38
C LEU A 875 -11.41 26.15 -22.91
N SER A 876 -12.49 25.55 -22.41
CA SER A 876 -12.54 25.01 -21.05
C SER A 876 -11.91 23.62 -20.99
N MET A 877 -10.68 23.56 -20.49
CA MET A 877 -9.87 22.35 -20.37
C MET A 877 -9.90 21.43 -21.62
N PRO A 878 -9.34 21.85 -22.77
CA PRO A 878 -9.41 21.06 -23.99
C PRO A 878 -8.54 19.80 -23.94
N HIS A 879 -9.09 18.65 -24.35
CA HIS A 879 -8.42 17.34 -24.39
C HIS A 879 -8.63 16.60 -25.72
N SER A 880 -7.78 15.59 -25.93
CA SER A 880 -7.90 14.56 -26.98
C SER A 880 -8.23 15.10 -28.38
N PRO A 881 -7.45 16.06 -28.93
CA PRO A 881 -7.69 16.56 -30.26
C PRO A 881 -7.47 15.44 -31.28
N ARG A 882 -8.36 15.32 -32.27
CA ARG A 882 -8.25 14.31 -33.34
C ARG A 882 -8.60 14.93 -34.68
N TRP A 883 -7.86 14.56 -35.73
CA TRP A 883 -8.25 14.88 -37.10
C TRP A 883 -9.05 13.71 -37.67
N TYR A 884 -10.30 13.95 -38.03
CA TYR A 884 -11.18 12.91 -38.55
C TYR A 884 -12.22 13.50 -39.50
N ASP A 885 -12.45 12.84 -40.62
CA ASP A 885 -13.39 13.28 -41.67
C ASP A 885 -13.16 14.73 -42.13
N GLY A 886 -11.89 15.09 -42.34
CA GLY A 886 -11.48 16.43 -42.79
C GLY A 886 -11.68 17.56 -41.78
N LYS A 887 -12.01 17.24 -40.53
CA LYS A 887 -12.25 18.21 -39.46
C LYS A 887 -11.33 17.99 -38.26
N LEU A 888 -11.06 19.06 -37.54
CA LEU A 888 -10.42 19.01 -36.22
C LEU A 888 -11.49 18.86 -35.14
N TRP A 889 -11.45 17.74 -34.42
CA TRP A 889 -12.31 17.43 -33.29
C TRP A 889 -11.57 17.65 -31.98
N VAL A 890 -12.27 18.14 -30.96
CA VAL A 890 -11.70 18.37 -29.62
C VAL A 890 -12.77 18.12 -28.55
N LEU A 891 -12.32 17.65 -27.39
CA LEU A 891 -13.17 17.56 -26.20
C LEU A 891 -13.00 18.84 -25.37
N GLU A 892 -14.07 19.61 -25.19
CA GLU A 892 -14.08 20.73 -24.25
C GLU A 892 -14.53 20.24 -22.86
N SER A 893 -13.59 19.61 -22.16
CA SER A 893 -13.87 18.77 -20.99
C SER A 893 -14.45 19.52 -19.80
N GLY A 894 -14.09 20.79 -19.63
CA GLY A 894 -14.69 21.65 -18.61
C GLY A 894 -16.19 21.93 -18.84
N ARG A 895 -16.70 21.66 -20.05
CA ARG A 895 -18.14 21.71 -20.40
C ARG A 895 -18.77 20.34 -20.63
N GLY A 896 -17.98 19.27 -20.64
CA GLY A 896 -18.44 17.94 -21.03
C GLY A 896 -18.88 17.87 -22.49
N ALA A 897 -18.22 18.59 -23.39
CA ALA A 897 -18.68 18.77 -24.77
C ALA A 897 -17.75 18.12 -25.81
N LEU A 898 -18.35 17.56 -26.86
CA LEU A 898 -17.69 17.22 -28.11
C LEU A 898 -17.82 18.41 -29.07
N CYS A 899 -16.70 18.91 -29.58
CA CYS A 899 -16.68 20.06 -30.47
C CYS A 899 -15.87 19.80 -31.74
N THR A 900 -16.19 20.55 -32.80
CA THR A 900 -15.30 20.73 -33.95
C THR A 900 -14.72 22.14 -33.94
N VAL A 901 -13.52 22.28 -34.52
CA VAL A 901 -12.85 23.57 -34.68
C VAL A 901 -12.55 23.79 -36.15
N ASP A 902 -13.05 24.90 -36.69
CA ASP A 902 -12.66 25.37 -38.01
C ASP A 902 -11.26 25.95 -37.92
N VAL A 903 -10.31 25.35 -38.63
CA VAL A 903 -8.88 25.71 -38.52
C VAL A 903 -8.52 27.02 -39.20
N GLU A 904 -9.37 27.53 -40.10
CA GLU A 904 -9.14 28.80 -40.79
C GLU A 904 -9.64 30.00 -39.97
N THR A 905 -10.78 29.83 -39.31
CA THR A 905 -11.47 30.89 -38.56
C THR A 905 -11.26 30.81 -37.05
N GLY A 906 -10.85 29.64 -36.54
CA GLY A 906 -10.75 29.33 -35.11
C GLY A 906 -12.10 29.12 -34.42
N GLN A 907 -13.20 29.12 -35.17
CA GLN A 907 -14.56 28.98 -34.64
C GLN A 907 -14.78 27.57 -34.09
N VAL A 908 -15.37 27.50 -32.89
CA VAL A 908 -15.72 26.25 -32.20
C VAL A 908 -17.21 25.99 -32.36
N GLU A 909 -17.57 24.80 -32.85
CA GLU A 909 -18.96 24.33 -32.94
C GLU A 909 -19.16 23.12 -32.02
N THR A 910 -20.06 23.24 -31.06
CA THR A 910 -20.45 22.13 -30.18
C THR A 910 -21.37 21.16 -30.92
N VAL A 911 -20.95 19.90 -31.01
CA VAL A 911 -21.69 18.82 -31.67
C VAL A 911 -22.56 18.05 -30.67
N ALA A 912 -22.06 17.79 -29.47
CA ALA A 912 -22.81 17.08 -28.42
C ALA A 912 -22.38 17.52 -27.01
N ILE A 913 -23.31 17.45 -26.05
CA ILE A 913 -23.06 17.60 -24.62
C ILE A 913 -23.23 16.23 -23.96
N LEU A 914 -22.27 15.84 -23.13
CA LEU A 914 -22.18 14.53 -22.50
C LEU A 914 -22.23 14.64 -20.97
N PRO A 915 -22.78 13.63 -20.27
CA PRO A 915 -23.01 13.69 -18.83
C PRO A 915 -21.74 13.40 -18.02
N GLY A 916 -20.62 14.07 -18.28
CA GLY A 916 -19.37 13.83 -17.55
C GLY A 916 -18.18 14.60 -18.10
N PHE A 917 -17.06 14.55 -17.36
CA PHE A 917 -15.81 15.18 -17.80
C PHE A 917 -15.21 14.36 -18.94
N THR A 918 -15.23 14.89 -20.15
CA THR A 918 -14.84 14.16 -21.36
C THR A 918 -13.33 14.00 -21.47
N ARG A 919 -12.83 12.78 -21.65
CA ARG A 919 -11.42 12.46 -21.86
C ARG A 919 -11.27 11.18 -22.67
N GLY A 920 -10.32 11.19 -23.60
CA GLY A 920 -10.11 10.09 -24.53
C GLY A 920 -11.16 10.08 -25.64
N MET A 921 -10.70 9.96 -26.88
CA MET A 921 -11.59 9.95 -28.04
C MET A 921 -10.98 9.19 -29.22
N SER A 922 -11.78 8.33 -29.83
CA SER A 922 -11.46 7.62 -31.07
C SER A 922 -12.70 7.48 -31.96
N PHE A 923 -12.49 7.31 -33.27
CA PHE A 923 -13.55 7.28 -34.27
C PHE A 923 -13.60 5.98 -35.07
N VAL A 924 -14.81 5.54 -35.41
CA VAL A 924 -15.04 4.52 -36.45
C VAL A 924 -16.31 4.84 -37.23
N GLY A 925 -16.17 4.98 -38.55
CA GLY A 925 -17.28 5.37 -39.41
C GLY A 925 -17.92 6.68 -38.95
N GLN A 926 -19.22 6.65 -38.65
CA GLN A 926 -20.00 7.80 -38.17
C GLN A 926 -20.00 7.97 -36.64
N TYR A 927 -19.26 7.15 -35.90
CA TYR A 927 -19.31 7.14 -34.43
C TYR A 927 -18.00 7.64 -33.82
N ALA A 928 -18.12 8.52 -32.83
CA ALA A 928 -17.05 8.86 -31.89
C ALA A 928 -17.29 8.12 -30.57
N PHE A 929 -16.28 7.39 -30.09
CA PHE A 929 -16.26 6.83 -28.74
C PHE A 929 -15.50 7.77 -27.81
N ILE A 930 -16.16 8.23 -26.76
CA ILE A 930 -15.65 9.27 -25.86
C ILE A 930 -15.70 8.74 -24.43
N GLY A 931 -14.56 8.81 -23.73
CA GLY A 931 -14.51 8.49 -22.30
C GLY A 931 -15.03 9.64 -21.45
N LEU A 932 -15.74 9.31 -20.37
CA LEU A 932 -16.26 10.24 -19.37
C LEU A 932 -15.71 9.88 -17.99
N SER A 933 -15.45 10.92 -17.19
CA SER A 933 -15.03 10.81 -15.79
C SER A 933 -15.95 11.60 -14.86
N LYS A 934 -16.06 11.17 -13.60
CA LYS A 934 -16.68 11.95 -12.53
C LYS A 934 -15.77 13.11 -12.13
N VAL A 935 -16.36 14.29 -11.93
CA VAL A 935 -15.63 15.50 -11.52
C VAL A 935 -15.41 15.49 -10.00
N ARG A 936 -14.16 15.68 -9.53
CA ARG A 936 -13.81 15.80 -8.11
C ARG A 936 -13.83 17.27 -7.68
N GLU A 937 -14.52 17.59 -6.59
CA GLU A 937 -14.82 18.99 -6.23
C GLU A 937 -13.58 19.84 -5.88
N THR A 938 -12.46 19.27 -5.42
CA THR A 938 -11.31 20.07 -4.94
C THR A 938 -10.34 20.57 -6.02
N VAL A 939 -10.29 19.95 -7.22
CA VAL A 939 -9.38 20.34 -8.32
C VAL A 939 -10.13 21.00 -9.48
N PHE A 940 -11.41 20.66 -9.66
CA PHE A 940 -12.25 21.09 -10.78
C PHE A 940 -13.26 22.17 -10.39
N ASP A 941 -13.12 22.75 -9.19
CA ASP A 941 -13.94 23.88 -8.74
C ASP A 941 -13.87 25.05 -9.73
N GLY A 942 -15.02 25.67 -10.02
CA GLY A 942 -15.15 26.79 -10.96
C GLY A 942 -15.34 26.40 -12.44
N LEU A 943 -15.42 25.12 -12.81
CA LEU A 943 -15.67 24.72 -14.21
C LEU A 943 -17.15 24.75 -14.59
N PRO A 944 -17.49 25.05 -15.86
CA PRO A 944 -18.89 25.09 -16.32
C PRO A 944 -19.70 23.82 -15.99
N ILE A 945 -19.11 22.63 -16.14
CA ILE A 945 -19.76 21.34 -15.85
C ILE A 945 -20.10 21.16 -14.35
N THR A 946 -19.47 21.92 -13.46
CA THR A 946 -19.78 21.89 -12.02
C THR A 946 -21.02 22.70 -11.65
N GLN A 947 -21.47 23.58 -12.55
CA GLN A 947 -22.59 24.51 -12.33
C GLN A 947 -23.96 23.91 -12.69
N THR A 948 -24.00 22.69 -13.23
CA THR A 948 -25.23 21.98 -13.61
C THR A 948 -25.53 20.85 -12.64
N ASP A 949 -26.82 20.64 -12.33
CA ASP A 949 -27.32 19.56 -11.45
C ASP A 949 -27.33 18.17 -12.12
N THR A 950 -26.90 18.07 -13.39
CA THR A 950 -26.85 16.81 -14.12
C THR A 950 -25.86 15.84 -13.46
N PRO A 951 -26.27 14.59 -13.16
CA PRO A 951 -25.36 13.57 -12.63
C PRO A 951 -24.17 13.35 -13.57
N ARG A 952 -22.97 13.34 -12.99
CA ARG A 952 -21.72 13.12 -13.74
C ARG A 952 -21.38 11.63 -13.71
N GLU A 953 -21.30 11.04 -14.87
CA GLU A 953 -21.10 9.61 -15.09
C GLU A 953 -19.67 9.29 -15.52
N CYS A 954 -19.28 8.02 -15.38
CA CYS A 954 -17.98 7.52 -15.81
C CYS A 954 -18.18 6.31 -16.73
N GLY A 955 -17.45 6.23 -17.84
CA GLY A 955 -17.65 5.21 -18.87
C GLY A 955 -17.41 5.72 -20.29
N VAL A 956 -17.83 4.99 -21.32
CA VAL A 956 -17.63 5.30 -22.73
C VAL A 956 -18.97 5.55 -23.43
N TRP A 957 -19.09 6.69 -24.12
CA TRP A 957 -20.26 7.09 -24.89
C TRP A 957 -19.96 7.01 -26.39
N ALA A 958 -20.87 6.41 -27.15
CA ALA A 958 -20.85 6.42 -28.60
C ALA A 958 -21.77 7.54 -29.11
N VAL A 959 -21.20 8.53 -29.80
CA VAL A 959 -21.92 9.68 -30.36
C VAL A 959 -21.92 9.57 -31.88
N ASN A 960 -23.09 9.76 -32.51
CA ASN A 960 -23.17 9.91 -33.96
C ASN A 960 -22.69 11.32 -34.35
N ILE A 961 -21.57 11.40 -35.06
CA ILE A 961 -20.89 12.67 -35.34
C ILE A 961 -21.62 13.54 -36.37
N GLN A 962 -22.59 12.99 -37.10
CA GLN A 962 -23.39 13.73 -38.08
C GLN A 962 -24.60 14.41 -37.43
N THR A 963 -25.18 13.79 -36.39
CA THR A 963 -26.40 14.27 -35.73
C THR A 963 -26.16 14.86 -34.35
N GLY A 964 -25.04 14.53 -33.70
CA GLY A 964 -24.77 14.85 -32.30
C GLY A 964 -25.47 13.96 -31.28
N GLU A 965 -26.26 12.97 -31.75
CA GLU A 965 -27.04 12.11 -30.86
C GLU A 965 -26.17 11.03 -30.18
N ILE A 966 -26.45 10.76 -28.91
CA ILE A 966 -25.87 9.63 -28.17
C ILE A 966 -26.51 8.33 -28.69
N ALA A 967 -25.74 7.54 -29.43
CA ALA A 967 -26.20 6.28 -30.03
C ALA A 967 -26.16 5.09 -29.04
N GLY A 968 -25.33 5.18 -28.01
CA GLY A 968 -25.25 4.19 -26.93
C GLY A 968 -24.15 4.52 -25.93
N PHE A 969 -24.11 3.81 -24.81
CA PHE A 969 -23.07 3.96 -23.80
C PHE A 969 -22.71 2.63 -23.13
N LEU A 970 -21.54 2.63 -22.50
CA LEU A 970 -21.13 1.73 -21.42
C LEU A 970 -20.70 2.59 -20.23
N ARG A 971 -21.39 2.48 -19.10
CA ARG A 971 -21.17 3.25 -17.88
C ARG A 971 -20.59 2.33 -16.81
N PHE A 972 -19.52 2.74 -16.16
CA PHE A 972 -18.98 2.05 -15.00
C PHE A 972 -19.77 2.41 -13.73
N GLU A 973 -19.95 1.41 -12.88
CA GLU A 973 -20.55 1.50 -11.55
C GLU A 973 -19.48 1.13 -10.51
N GLY A 974 -19.54 1.72 -9.31
CA GLY A 974 -18.55 1.48 -8.26
C GLY A 974 -17.32 2.41 -8.25
N THR A 975 -16.13 1.86 -7.94
CA THR A 975 -14.84 2.58 -7.78
C THR A 975 -14.32 3.24 -9.04
N VAL A 976 -14.64 2.72 -10.23
CA VAL A 976 -14.19 3.33 -11.49
C VAL A 976 -14.94 4.63 -11.69
N SER A 977 -14.29 5.71 -11.32
CA SER A 977 -14.81 7.06 -11.36
C SER A 977 -14.06 7.94 -12.36
N GLU A 978 -13.07 7.40 -13.07
CA GLU A 978 -12.21 8.14 -13.98
C GLU A 978 -11.73 7.27 -15.16
N LEU A 979 -11.80 7.84 -16.36
CA LEU A 979 -11.16 7.36 -17.59
C LEU A 979 -10.23 8.44 -18.14
N PHE A 980 -9.13 7.98 -18.73
CA PHE A 980 -8.07 8.84 -19.23
C PHE A 980 -8.01 8.88 -20.76
N GLU A 981 -7.93 7.73 -21.42
CA GLU A 981 -7.90 7.59 -22.88
C GLU A 981 -8.84 6.47 -23.35
N VAL A 982 -9.33 6.57 -24.59
CA VAL A 982 -10.13 5.54 -25.27
C VAL A 982 -9.60 5.33 -26.69
N ALA A 983 -9.09 4.13 -26.97
CA ALA A 983 -8.58 3.73 -28.28
C ALA A 983 -9.42 2.60 -28.89
N ILE A 984 -9.53 2.59 -30.22
CA ILE A 984 -10.19 1.52 -30.97
C ILE A 984 -9.18 0.43 -31.34
N LEU A 985 -9.59 -0.83 -31.21
CA LEU A 985 -8.91 -2.03 -31.71
C LEU A 985 -9.66 -2.52 -32.96
N PRO A 986 -9.17 -2.21 -34.17
CA PRO A 986 -9.92 -2.42 -35.41
C PRO A 986 -9.80 -3.85 -35.93
N GLY A 987 -10.94 -4.52 -36.09
CA GLY A 987 -11.01 -5.89 -36.62
C GLY A 987 -10.95 -6.99 -35.56
N GLN A 988 -11.13 -6.63 -34.28
CA GLN A 988 -11.08 -7.54 -33.14
C GLN A 988 -12.35 -7.36 -32.31
N GLN A 989 -13.07 -8.44 -32.03
CA GLN A 989 -14.25 -8.48 -31.19
C GLN A 989 -13.93 -8.92 -29.76
N PHE A 990 -12.98 -9.84 -29.60
CA PHE A 990 -12.60 -10.42 -28.30
C PHE A 990 -11.07 -10.47 -28.12
N PRO A 991 -10.41 -9.30 -28.06
CA PRO A 991 -8.97 -9.25 -27.85
C PRO A 991 -8.59 -9.63 -26.41
N GLU A 992 -7.37 -10.13 -26.28
CA GLU A 992 -6.65 -10.36 -25.03
C GLU A 992 -5.35 -9.55 -25.04
N LEU A 993 -4.87 -9.18 -23.85
CA LEU A 993 -3.56 -8.55 -23.67
C LEU A 993 -2.84 -9.22 -22.52
N VAL A 994 -1.58 -9.61 -22.75
CA VAL A 994 -0.75 -10.25 -21.73
C VAL A 994 0.09 -9.20 -21.01
N GLU A 995 0.04 -9.19 -19.69
CA GLU A 995 0.80 -8.25 -18.86
C GLU A 995 2.32 -8.55 -18.94
N PRO A 996 3.18 -7.51 -18.94
CA PRO A 996 4.61 -7.72 -18.79
C PRO A 996 4.94 -8.52 -17.53
N GLY A 997 5.73 -9.58 -17.65
CA GLY A 997 6.10 -10.45 -16.53
C GLY A 997 5.13 -11.59 -16.24
N ALA A 998 4.02 -11.73 -16.98
CA ALA A 998 3.15 -12.89 -16.87
C ALA A 998 3.88 -14.18 -17.31
N GLU A 999 3.55 -15.32 -16.69
CA GLU A 999 4.16 -16.63 -17.03
C GLU A 999 4.05 -16.97 -18.52
N ALA A 1000 2.94 -16.57 -19.16
CA ALA A 1000 2.72 -16.71 -20.59
C ALA A 1000 3.81 -16.04 -21.47
N THR A 1001 4.59 -15.10 -20.93
CA THR A 1001 5.72 -14.48 -21.64
C THR A 1001 7.00 -15.32 -21.61
N ASN A 1002 7.14 -16.27 -20.69
CA ASN A 1002 8.34 -17.11 -20.57
C ASN A 1002 8.46 -18.10 -21.73
N ASP A 1003 7.32 -18.63 -22.18
CA ASP A 1003 7.26 -19.69 -23.21
C ASP A 1003 6.75 -19.18 -24.57
N ALA A 1004 6.53 -17.86 -24.72
CA ALA A 1004 6.04 -17.25 -25.95
C ALA A 1004 7.18 -16.66 -26.81
N PHE A 1005 7.55 -17.39 -27.87
CA PHE A 1005 8.57 -16.96 -28.82
C PHE A 1005 7.92 -16.50 -30.13
N VAL A 1006 8.39 -15.37 -30.67
CA VAL A 1006 7.98 -14.89 -31.99
C VAL A 1006 9.20 -14.84 -32.90
N LEU A 1007 9.18 -15.68 -33.92
CA LEU A 1007 10.23 -15.85 -34.90
C LEU A 1007 9.73 -15.42 -36.29
N SER A 1008 10.64 -15.13 -37.20
CA SER A 1008 10.31 -14.93 -38.62
C SER A 1008 9.78 -16.23 -39.24
N ASP A 1009 8.97 -16.15 -40.29
CA ASP A 1009 8.47 -17.33 -41.01
C ASP A 1009 9.57 -18.29 -41.47
N GLU A 1010 10.74 -17.76 -41.88
CA GLU A 1010 11.91 -18.55 -42.25
C GLU A 1010 12.45 -19.36 -41.06
N ALA A 1011 12.76 -18.69 -39.95
CA ALA A 1011 13.19 -19.35 -38.72
C ALA A 1011 12.14 -20.31 -38.13
N LEU A 1012 10.84 -20.02 -38.26
CA LEU A 1012 9.75 -20.91 -37.83
C LEU A 1012 9.77 -22.24 -38.58
N ALA A 1013 10.17 -22.26 -39.85
CA ALA A 1013 10.27 -23.48 -40.65
C ALA A 1013 11.32 -24.47 -40.11
N ASP A 1014 12.34 -23.95 -39.42
CA ASP A 1014 13.43 -24.73 -38.81
C ASP A 1014 13.18 -25.08 -37.34
N VAL A 1015 12.05 -24.66 -36.74
CA VAL A 1015 11.72 -24.98 -35.35
C VAL A 1015 11.34 -26.45 -35.22
N VAL A 1016 12.18 -27.21 -34.50
CA VAL A 1016 11.88 -28.59 -34.09
C VAL A 1016 10.96 -28.58 -32.88
N ARG A 1017 9.76 -29.14 -33.00
CA ARG A 1017 8.85 -29.29 -31.86
C ARG A 1017 9.42 -30.30 -30.86
N PRO A 1018 9.45 -30.00 -29.55
CA PRO A 1018 9.77 -31.00 -28.53
C PRO A 1018 8.83 -32.19 -28.63
N ALA A 1019 9.32 -33.40 -28.36
CA ALA A 1019 8.47 -34.58 -28.30
C ALA A 1019 7.38 -34.36 -27.24
N GLU A 1020 6.11 -34.63 -27.58
CA GLU A 1020 5.02 -34.54 -26.61
C GLU A 1020 5.32 -35.48 -25.42
N PRO A 1021 5.22 -34.99 -24.17
CA PRO A 1021 5.36 -35.86 -23.01
C PRO A 1021 4.29 -36.96 -23.08
N ALA A 1022 4.71 -38.21 -22.86
CA ALA A 1022 3.80 -39.35 -22.86
C ALA A 1022 2.72 -39.11 -21.78
N LYS A 1023 1.45 -39.18 -22.22
CA LYS A 1023 0.24 -38.95 -21.41
C LYS A 1023 0.18 -39.78 -20.15
#